data_AF-A0ABD7Q0V1-F1
#
_entry.id   AF-A0ABD7Q0V1-F1
#
_cell.length_a   1.000
_cell.length_b   1.000
_cell.length_c   1.000
_cell.angle_alpha   90.00
_cell.angle_beta   90.00
_cell.angle_gamma   90.00
#
_symmetry.space_group_name_H-M   'P 1'
#
loop_
_entity.id
_entity.type
_entity.pdbx_description
1 polymer ?
#
loop_
_entity_poly.entity_id
_entity_poly.type
_entity_poly.pdbx_seq_one_letter_code
_entity_poly.pdbx_strand_id
1 'polypeptide(L)'
;MSKFKLNTLAVAVSALGMLGFSAASQADQQIVDQLSQLKINVKVTDNRAAENGVDCTALGADWASCNQSVITLTSDSDIKGNDWAIYFHNPRQVLDVKSDQFKITFVTGDLHKIEPTDKFKGFTAGQSVEIPLIGEYWQLFESDIMPRWYVTSQDAKPKVIASTDTEDLRQFVTPFAGDLWKRTKDDKNVLMVPETRFDKNADVKELPAQSLRGQIMPTPMEVKIHQQDVDLSKGVALDLTVLNSATAEAAQQRFALLGVKSDAKGYPIKTAIAVNNFKGDLAVPGAYELKIGPKGAEVVGYDQAGVFYGLQSILSLVPSDGSMKIATLDAKDAPRFQYRGIFLDIGRNFHSKEAVHRLLDQMAAYKMNKFHFHLTDDEGWRIEIPGLPELIDVGSKRCHDLSEKECLLPQLGSGPDANNNGTGHLTRAEYIDIVKYAQARQIEVIPEIDMPAHARAAVVSMEARYDKLKAAGDEKGANEFRLVDPTDTSNTTSVQFYDRKSYLNPCLDSSKRFVDKVIGEVAQMHKEAGQPLTTWHFGGDEAKNIRLGPGYQDKNGKIEPGKGIIDQSKEDKPWAQSQVCQTLIKSGKVEDMEHLPSHFAIEVSQIVNKHGIEKMQAWQDGLKDAKDAKAFATKRVGVNFWDTLYWGGFDTVNDWANKGYEVTVSNPDYVYMDFPYEVNPQENGYYWGTRFNDERKIFSFAPDNMPQNAETSVDRDGNFFTAKSDKPWPGVYGLSAQLWSETTRTDEMMEYKIYPRVMTVAERGWHRAGWEQDYKAGREYKGGETNLVDKKSLLSDWQRFANLMGQRELAKMDKAGVEYRLPVPGAKVVGGKLEANIALPGLGIEYSVDGGKQWQRYDAKAQPTVSGDVQIRSVSPDGKRYSRVEPVQA
;
A
#
# COMPACT_ATOMS: atom_id res chain seq x y z
N MET A 1 -81.39 -34.04 0.82
CA MET A 1 -80.10 -34.72 0.56
C MET A 1 -79.23 -33.79 -0.26
N SER A 2 -78.03 -33.42 0.21
CA SER A 2 -76.85 -33.06 -0.60
C SER A 2 -75.83 -32.30 0.28
N LYS A 3 -74.80 -33.01 0.75
CA LYS A 3 -73.52 -32.46 1.20
C LYS A 3 -72.62 -32.39 -0.04
N PHE A 4 -72.15 -31.22 -0.45
CA PHE A 4 -70.88 -30.98 -1.16
C PHE A 4 -70.77 -29.48 -1.47
N LYS A 5 -69.58 -28.91 -1.27
CA LYS A 5 -69.11 -27.52 -1.51
C LYS A 5 -68.87 -26.70 -0.24
N LEU A 6 -67.65 -26.81 0.29
CA LEU A 6 -66.88 -25.71 0.92
C LEU A 6 -65.51 -26.31 1.35
N ASN A 7 -64.60 -26.55 0.40
CA ASN A 7 -63.18 -26.80 0.71
C ASN A 7 -62.21 -26.62 -0.47
N THR A 8 -62.67 -26.16 -1.64
CA THR A 8 -61.82 -26.01 -2.84
C THR A 8 -61.31 -24.58 -3.09
N LEU A 9 -61.71 -23.59 -2.29
CA LEU A 9 -61.32 -22.19 -2.51
C LEU A 9 -60.08 -21.75 -1.70
N ALA A 10 -59.76 -22.41 -0.58
CA ALA A 10 -58.61 -22.04 0.26
C ALA A 10 -57.27 -22.59 -0.29
N VAL A 11 -57.27 -23.76 -0.94
CA VAL A 11 -56.05 -24.37 -1.51
C VAL A 11 -55.63 -23.69 -2.82
N ALA A 12 -56.59 -23.15 -3.59
CA ALA A 12 -56.30 -22.44 -4.84
C ALA A 12 -55.62 -21.08 -4.58
N VAL A 13 -56.01 -20.35 -3.53
CA VAL A 13 -55.43 -19.03 -3.22
C VAL A 13 -54.00 -19.14 -2.67
N SER A 14 -53.67 -20.21 -1.93
CA SER A 14 -52.30 -20.47 -1.45
C SER A 14 -51.37 -21.02 -2.55
N ALA A 15 -51.89 -21.82 -3.48
CA ALA A 15 -51.11 -22.33 -4.62
C ALA A 15 -50.86 -21.25 -5.69
N LEU A 16 -51.82 -20.36 -5.95
CA LEU A 16 -51.61 -19.20 -6.83
C LEU A 16 -50.64 -18.17 -6.23
N GLY A 17 -50.64 -17.99 -4.90
CA GLY A 17 -49.67 -17.13 -4.21
C GLY A 17 -48.23 -17.67 -4.29
N MET A 18 -48.03 -18.98 -4.12
CA MET A 18 -46.71 -19.61 -4.28
C MET A 18 -46.22 -19.66 -5.73
N LEU A 19 -47.10 -19.86 -6.71
CA LEU A 19 -46.75 -19.80 -8.15
C LEU A 19 -46.46 -18.38 -8.63
N GLY A 20 -47.13 -17.37 -8.07
CA GLY A 20 -46.86 -15.95 -8.37
C GLY A 20 -45.53 -15.46 -7.80
N PHE A 21 -45.19 -15.88 -6.58
CA PHE A 21 -43.89 -15.57 -5.96
C PHE A 21 -42.72 -16.24 -6.69
N SER A 22 -42.86 -17.50 -7.11
CA SER A 22 -41.80 -18.19 -7.85
C SER A 22 -41.58 -17.61 -9.26
N ALA A 23 -42.64 -17.15 -9.93
CA ALA A 23 -42.54 -16.54 -11.25
C ALA A 23 -41.91 -15.12 -11.21
N ALA A 24 -42.24 -14.31 -10.18
CA ALA A 24 -41.64 -12.99 -9.99
C ALA A 24 -40.13 -13.10 -9.68
N SER A 25 -39.76 -13.94 -8.71
CA SER A 25 -38.36 -14.26 -8.38
C SER A 25 -37.56 -14.76 -9.60
N GLN A 26 -38.19 -15.54 -10.48
CA GLN A 26 -37.56 -16.03 -11.70
C GLN A 26 -37.38 -14.93 -12.76
N ALA A 27 -38.31 -13.97 -12.87
CA ALA A 27 -38.19 -12.83 -13.76
C ALA A 27 -37.09 -11.85 -13.30
N ASP A 28 -36.97 -11.62 -11.99
CA ASP A 28 -35.94 -10.75 -11.41
C ASP A 28 -34.53 -11.34 -11.65
N GLN A 29 -34.38 -12.66 -11.44
CA GLN A 29 -33.12 -13.35 -11.73
C GLN A 29 -32.79 -13.33 -13.23
N GLN A 30 -33.79 -13.40 -14.11
CA GLN A 30 -33.59 -13.29 -15.56
C GLN A 30 -33.05 -11.91 -15.93
N ILE A 31 -33.54 -10.82 -15.31
CA ILE A 31 -33.01 -9.46 -15.53
C ILE A 31 -31.54 -9.39 -15.11
N VAL A 32 -31.19 -9.91 -13.93
CA VAL A 32 -29.79 -9.98 -13.47
C VAL A 32 -28.93 -10.78 -14.42
N ASP A 33 -29.40 -11.94 -14.87
CA ASP A 33 -28.67 -12.79 -15.81
C ASP A 33 -28.42 -12.08 -17.15
N GLN A 34 -29.43 -11.40 -17.70
CA GLN A 34 -29.27 -10.62 -18.94
C GLN A 34 -28.29 -9.45 -18.78
N LEU A 35 -28.43 -8.67 -17.71
CA LEU A 35 -27.57 -7.51 -17.46
C LEU A 35 -26.13 -7.92 -17.08
N SER A 36 -25.92 -9.10 -16.49
CA SER A 36 -24.57 -9.64 -16.22
C SER A 36 -23.75 -9.89 -17.50
N GLN A 37 -24.40 -9.92 -18.66
CA GLN A 37 -23.76 -10.08 -19.97
C GLN A 37 -23.52 -8.75 -20.69
N LEU A 38 -23.80 -7.61 -20.05
CA LEU A 38 -23.43 -6.30 -20.59
C LEU A 38 -21.92 -6.24 -20.84
N LYS A 39 -21.54 -5.65 -21.97
CA LYS A 39 -20.17 -5.24 -22.23
C LYS A 39 -20.02 -3.80 -21.75
N ILE A 40 -19.17 -3.61 -20.75
CA ILE A 40 -18.83 -2.29 -20.21
C ILE A 40 -17.56 -1.79 -20.88
N ASN A 41 -17.57 -0.51 -21.25
CA ASN A 41 -16.35 0.24 -21.53
C ASN A 41 -16.38 1.57 -20.77
N VAL A 42 -15.29 1.90 -20.07
CA VAL A 42 -15.10 3.20 -19.42
C VAL A 42 -14.00 3.94 -20.18
N LYS A 43 -14.30 5.19 -20.56
CA LYS A 43 -13.34 6.07 -21.23
C LYS A 43 -13.26 7.39 -20.49
N VAL A 44 -12.08 7.72 -19.95
CA VAL A 44 -11.79 9.08 -19.50
C VAL A 44 -11.65 9.97 -20.73
N THR A 45 -12.40 11.06 -20.77
CA THR A 45 -12.44 11.98 -21.92
C THR A 45 -11.74 13.29 -21.65
N ASP A 46 -11.72 13.74 -20.39
CA ASP A 46 -11.04 14.97 -19.99
C ASP A 46 -10.67 14.94 -18.50
N ASN A 47 -9.37 14.96 -18.17
CA ASN A 47 -8.90 15.02 -16.78
C ASN A 47 -8.81 16.44 -16.20
N ARG A 48 -9.15 17.46 -17.00
CA ARG A 48 -9.01 18.88 -16.66
C ARG A 48 -10.27 19.64 -17.04
N ALA A 49 -11.43 19.08 -16.71
CA ALA A 49 -12.73 19.58 -17.17
C ALA A 49 -12.99 21.04 -16.73
N ALA A 50 -12.47 21.43 -15.56
CA ALA A 50 -12.48 22.82 -15.09
C ALA A 50 -11.80 23.78 -16.06
N GLU A 51 -10.64 23.38 -16.61
CA GLU A 51 -9.87 24.18 -17.58
C GLU A 51 -10.58 24.27 -18.94
N ASN A 52 -11.52 23.35 -19.20
CA ASN A 52 -12.23 23.21 -20.47
C ASN A 52 -13.73 23.58 -20.38
N GLY A 53 -14.12 24.32 -19.34
CA GLY A 53 -15.44 24.99 -19.26
C GLY A 53 -16.50 24.29 -18.41
N VAL A 54 -16.17 23.21 -17.70
CA VAL A 54 -17.06 22.63 -16.69
C VAL A 54 -16.94 23.44 -15.39
N ASP A 55 -18.08 23.88 -14.84
CA ASP A 55 -18.11 24.57 -13.55
C ASP A 55 -18.01 23.59 -12.38
N CYS A 56 -16.79 23.08 -12.15
CA CYS A 56 -16.52 22.18 -11.03
C CYS A 56 -16.73 22.86 -9.66
N THR A 57 -16.67 24.20 -9.59
CA THR A 57 -16.98 24.97 -8.37
C THR A 57 -18.45 24.77 -7.98
N ALA A 58 -19.37 24.96 -8.92
CA ALA A 58 -20.80 24.79 -8.69
C ALA A 58 -21.20 23.33 -8.43
N LEU A 59 -20.43 22.37 -8.95
CA LEU A 59 -20.62 20.94 -8.70
C LEU A 59 -20.11 20.48 -7.33
N GLY A 60 -19.51 21.37 -6.53
CA GLY A 60 -19.03 21.04 -5.20
C GLY A 60 -17.72 20.26 -5.18
N ALA A 61 -16.91 20.33 -6.26
CA ALA A 61 -15.64 19.62 -6.36
C ALA A 61 -14.54 20.29 -5.53
N ASP A 62 -13.81 19.54 -4.71
CA ASP A 62 -12.66 20.05 -3.95
C ASP A 62 -11.66 20.78 -4.86
N TRP A 63 -11.22 21.95 -4.41
CA TRP A 63 -10.36 22.86 -5.17
C TRP A 63 -10.84 23.13 -6.62
N ALA A 64 -12.16 23.09 -6.83
CA ALA A 64 -12.80 23.24 -8.14
C ALA A 64 -12.18 22.35 -9.24
N SER A 65 -11.75 21.14 -8.88
CA SER A 65 -11.11 20.21 -9.80
C SER A 65 -12.03 19.02 -10.10
N CYS A 66 -12.36 18.81 -11.38
CA CYS A 66 -13.18 17.69 -11.81
C CYS A 66 -12.76 17.16 -13.19
N ASN A 67 -13.15 15.93 -13.49
CA ASN A 67 -12.87 15.22 -14.74
C ASN A 67 -14.17 14.73 -15.41
N GLN A 68 -14.08 14.40 -16.68
CA GLN A 68 -15.16 13.77 -17.45
C GLN A 68 -14.75 12.38 -17.91
N SER A 69 -15.71 11.46 -17.80
CA SER A 69 -15.62 10.12 -18.39
C SER A 69 -16.97 9.70 -18.97
N VAL A 70 -16.94 8.68 -19.82
CA VAL A 70 -18.12 8.07 -20.42
C VAL A 70 -18.13 6.59 -20.10
N ILE A 71 -19.22 6.12 -19.51
CA ILE A 71 -19.51 4.69 -19.37
C ILE A 71 -20.36 4.28 -20.57
N THR A 72 -19.90 3.27 -21.30
CA THR A 72 -20.63 2.69 -22.43
C THR A 72 -21.12 1.31 -22.04
N LEU A 73 -22.43 1.10 -22.11
CA LEU A 73 -23.09 -0.17 -21.83
C LEU A 73 -23.62 -0.75 -23.13
N THR A 74 -23.17 -1.94 -23.53
CA THR A 74 -23.66 -2.63 -24.73
C THR A 74 -24.27 -3.96 -24.36
N SER A 75 -25.51 -4.22 -24.78
CA SER A 75 -26.16 -5.52 -24.60
C SER A 75 -26.24 -6.27 -25.92
N ASP A 76 -25.97 -7.58 -25.90
CA ASP A 76 -26.22 -8.46 -27.05
C ASP A 76 -27.70 -8.92 -27.12
N SER A 77 -28.55 -8.45 -26.20
CA SER A 77 -29.97 -8.82 -26.10
C SER A 77 -30.85 -7.60 -25.82
N ASP A 78 -32.14 -7.69 -26.17
CA ASP A 78 -33.12 -6.69 -25.75
C ASP A 78 -33.45 -6.85 -24.26
N ILE A 79 -33.34 -5.76 -23.49
CA ILE A 79 -33.65 -5.74 -22.06
C ILE A 79 -34.58 -4.57 -21.78
N LYS A 80 -35.79 -4.83 -21.29
CA LYS A 80 -36.83 -3.80 -21.06
C LYS A 80 -37.16 -3.55 -19.59
N GLY A 81 -36.77 -4.46 -18.69
CA GLY A 81 -36.99 -4.29 -17.25
C GLY A 81 -36.24 -3.07 -16.72
N ASN A 82 -36.85 -2.36 -15.76
CA ASN A 82 -36.30 -1.16 -15.12
C ASN A 82 -36.13 -1.33 -13.60
N ASP A 83 -36.32 -2.54 -13.08
CA ASP A 83 -36.16 -2.85 -11.67
C ASP A 83 -34.81 -3.51 -11.41
N TRP A 84 -33.75 -2.72 -11.49
CA TRP A 84 -32.38 -3.21 -11.31
C TRP A 84 -31.45 -2.08 -10.90
N ALA A 85 -30.31 -2.45 -10.32
CA ALA A 85 -29.19 -1.56 -10.08
C ALA A 85 -27.88 -2.22 -10.57
N ILE A 86 -26.99 -1.42 -11.14
CA ILE A 86 -25.60 -1.84 -11.41
C ILE A 86 -24.71 -1.13 -10.40
N TYR A 87 -24.11 -1.88 -9.50
CA TYR A 87 -23.13 -1.37 -8.55
C TYR A 87 -21.73 -1.37 -9.17
N PHE A 88 -20.97 -0.33 -8.85
CA PHE A 88 -19.58 -0.17 -9.28
C PHE A 88 -18.79 0.63 -8.27
N HIS A 89 -17.47 0.51 -8.37
CA HIS A 89 -16.51 1.12 -7.45
C HIS A 89 -15.79 2.27 -8.15
N ASN A 90 -15.64 3.39 -7.46
CA ASN A 90 -14.90 4.54 -7.95
C ASN A 90 -14.25 5.27 -6.77
N PRO A 91 -12.92 5.44 -6.77
CA PRO A 91 -12.22 6.21 -5.73
C PRO A 91 -12.49 7.72 -5.82
N ARG A 92 -13.29 8.16 -6.81
CA ARG A 92 -13.76 9.53 -6.99
C ARG A 92 -15.29 9.59 -6.82
N GLN A 93 -15.76 10.64 -6.15
CA GLN A 93 -17.20 10.94 -6.10
C GLN A 93 -17.72 11.29 -7.50
N VAL A 94 -18.89 10.76 -7.87
CA VAL A 94 -19.62 11.18 -9.07
C VAL A 94 -20.42 12.44 -8.74
N LEU A 95 -20.05 13.56 -9.36
CA LEU A 95 -20.64 14.88 -9.10
C LEU A 95 -21.86 15.16 -9.98
N ASP A 96 -21.87 14.62 -11.21
CA ASP A 96 -22.98 14.83 -12.15
C ASP A 96 -23.05 13.69 -13.18
N VAL A 97 -24.26 13.46 -13.69
CA VAL A 97 -24.57 12.43 -14.70
C VAL A 97 -25.36 13.07 -15.83
N LYS A 98 -24.79 13.08 -17.04
CA LYS A 98 -25.41 13.67 -18.23
C LYS A 98 -26.27 12.65 -18.98
N SER A 99 -27.20 12.04 -18.27
CA SER A 99 -28.20 11.13 -18.82
C SER A 99 -29.55 11.38 -18.19
N ASP A 100 -30.61 11.35 -18.98
CA ASP A 100 -31.97 11.40 -18.45
C ASP A 100 -32.58 10.00 -18.24
N GLN A 101 -31.93 8.95 -18.75
CA GLN A 101 -32.34 7.55 -18.60
C GLN A 101 -31.72 6.86 -17.38
N PHE A 102 -30.63 7.40 -16.84
CA PHE A 102 -29.94 6.83 -15.67
C PHE A 102 -29.65 7.90 -14.63
N LYS A 103 -29.62 7.47 -13.37
CA LYS A 103 -29.06 8.22 -12.25
C LYS A 103 -27.93 7.39 -11.63
N ILE A 104 -26.94 8.06 -11.05
CA ILE A 104 -25.90 7.42 -10.24
C ILE A 104 -26.05 7.92 -8.81
N THR A 105 -26.10 6.98 -7.86
CA THR A 105 -26.25 7.25 -6.44
C THR A 105 -25.01 6.79 -5.70
N PHE A 106 -24.41 7.67 -4.90
CA PHE A 106 -23.36 7.33 -3.94
C PHE A 106 -23.95 6.50 -2.79
N VAL A 107 -23.25 5.44 -2.37
CA VAL A 107 -23.66 4.58 -1.25
C VAL A 107 -22.82 4.89 -0.01
N THR A 108 -21.55 4.49 -0.01
CA THR A 108 -20.56 4.77 1.04
C THR A 108 -19.18 4.28 0.55
N GLY A 109 -18.09 4.89 1.03
CA GLY A 109 -16.75 4.49 0.61
C GLY A 109 -16.50 4.81 -0.86
N ASP A 110 -16.18 3.78 -1.65
CA ASP A 110 -16.05 3.87 -3.11
C ASP A 110 -17.31 3.42 -3.89
N LEU A 111 -18.33 2.93 -3.18
CA LEU A 111 -19.45 2.21 -3.79
C LEU A 111 -20.51 3.17 -4.33
N HIS A 112 -20.83 3.00 -5.60
CA HIS A 112 -21.87 3.73 -6.32
C HIS A 112 -22.84 2.74 -6.97
N LYS A 113 -24.05 3.20 -7.32
CA LYS A 113 -25.00 2.42 -8.13
C LYS A 113 -25.61 3.23 -9.26
N ILE A 114 -25.70 2.61 -10.44
CA ILE A 114 -26.43 3.09 -11.60
C ILE A 114 -27.83 2.49 -11.55
N GLU A 115 -28.85 3.35 -11.67
CA GLU A 115 -30.25 2.94 -11.68
C GLU A 115 -30.96 3.58 -12.89
N PRO A 116 -31.88 2.87 -13.55
CA PRO A 116 -32.73 3.46 -14.56
C PRO A 116 -33.68 4.50 -13.95
N THR A 117 -34.04 5.51 -14.74
CA THR A 117 -35.10 6.47 -14.41
C THR A 117 -36.41 6.07 -15.09
N ASP A 118 -37.49 6.81 -14.83
CA ASP A 118 -38.77 6.65 -15.55
C ASP A 118 -38.66 6.87 -17.07
N LYS A 119 -37.55 7.44 -17.55
CA LYS A 119 -37.28 7.67 -18.98
C LYS A 119 -36.46 6.56 -19.62
N PHE A 120 -36.01 5.57 -18.86
CA PHE A 120 -35.24 4.44 -19.38
C PHE A 120 -36.02 3.68 -20.47
N LYS A 121 -35.40 3.49 -21.63
CA LYS A 121 -36.05 2.88 -22.82
C LYS A 121 -35.71 1.41 -23.01
N GLY A 122 -34.95 0.82 -22.09
CA GLY A 122 -34.36 -0.49 -22.26
C GLY A 122 -33.06 -0.47 -23.06
N PHE A 123 -32.32 -1.57 -23.00
CA PHE A 123 -31.24 -1.87 -23.92
C PHE A 123 -31.82 -2.53 -25.18
N THR A 124 -31.29 -2.15 -26.34
CA THR A 124 -31.60 -2.79 -27.63
C THR A 124 -30.40 -3.62 -28.05
N ALA A 125 -30.61 -4.85 -28.51
CA ALA A 125 -29.56 -5.78 -28.87
C ALA A 125 -28.57 -5.16 -29.89
N GLY A 126 -27.28 -5.24 -29.58
CA GLY A 126 -26.18 -4.71 -30.38
C GLY A 126 -26.02 -3.18 -30.34
N GLN A 127 -26.88 -2.45 -29.61
CA GLN A 127 -26.74 -1.00 -29.45
C GLN A 127 -26.04 -0.66 -28.14
N SER A 128 -25.15 0.34 -28.22
CA SER A 128 -24.48 0.91 -27.06
C SER A 128 -25.30 2.08 -26.49
N VAL A 129 -25.31 2.18 -25.17
CA VAL A 129 -25.87 3.30 -24.43
C VAL A 129 -24.74 3.98 -23.67
N GLU A 130 -24.59 5.28 -23.86
CA GLU A 130 -23.56 6.08 -23.19
C GLU A 130 -24.12 6.83 -21.99
N ILE A 131 -23.32 6.86 -20.92
CA ILE A 131 -23.58 7.60 -19.69
C ILE A 131 -22.36 8.50 -19.43
N PRO A 132 -22.36 9.74 -19.97
CA PRO A 132 -21.33 10.70 -19.64
C PRO A 132 -21.49 11.17 -18.19
N LEU A 133 -20.39 11.27 -17.45
CA LEU A 133 -20.37 11.68 -16.05
C LEU A 133 -19.25 12.66 -15.76
N ILE A 134 -19.42 13.38 -14.65
CA ILE A 134 -18.39 14.26 -14.09
C ILE A 134 -17.97 13.69 -12.74
N GLY A 135 -16.69 13.40 -12.57
CA GLY A 135 -16.10 12.91 -11.33
C GLY A 135 -15.25 13.98 -10.65
N GLU A 136 -15.14 13.93 -9.33
CA GLU A 136 -14.26 14.82 -8.56
C GLU A 136 -12.78 14.55 -8.86
N TYR A 137 -11.95 15.60 -8.78
CA TYR A 137 -10.52 15.60 -9.11
C TYR A 137 -10.22 15.13 -10.54
N TRP A 138 -9.40 14.10 -10.68
CA TRP A 138 -8.83 13.55 -11.91
C TRP A 138 -8.66 12.03 -11.75
N GLN A 139 -8.56 11.34 -12.88
CA GLN A 139 -8.26 9.91 -12.97
C GLN A 139 -7.08 9.73 -13.94
N LEU A 140 -5.84 9.76 -13.42
CA LEU A 140 -4.61 9.84 -14.24
C LEU A 140 -4.03 8.50 -14.63
N PHE A 141 -4.45 7.43 -13.95
CA PHE A 141 -4.05 6.06 -14.22
C PHE A 141 -5.27 5.20 -14.46
N GLU A 142 -5.13 4.21 -15.34
CA GLU A 142 -6.22 3.29 -15.68
C GLU A 142 -6.69 2.51 -14.43
N SER A 143 -5.83 2.33 -13.43
CA SER A 143 -6.16 1.69 -12.14
C SER A 143 -7.15 2.47 -11.26
N ASP A 144 -7.47 3.73 -11.59
CA ASP A 144 -8.56 4.46 -10.93
C ASP A 144 -9.93 3.87 -11.28
N ILE A 145 -10.05 3.15 -12.40
CA ILE A 145 -11.28 2.48 -12.81
C ILE A 145 -11.23 1.03 -12.30
N MET A 146 -12.10 0.73 -11.34
CA MET A 146 -12.08 -0.56 -10.63
C MET A 146 -12.94 -1.64 -11.33
N PRO A 147 -12.52 -2.92 -11.26
CA PRO A 147 -13.21 -4.05 -11.88
C PRO A 147 -14.44 -4.53 -11.07
N ARG A 148 -15.07 -5.60 -11.55
CA ARG A 148 -16.14 -6.38 -10.90
C ARG A 148 -17.41 -5.59 -10.60
N TRP A 149 -17.90 -4.87 -11.60
CA TRP A 149 -19.22 -4.25 -11.55
C TRP A 149 -20.27 -5.36 -11.46
N TYR A 150 -21.35 -5.16 -10.72
CA TYR A 150 -22.33 -6.23 -10.51
C TYR A 150 -23.77 -5.73 -10.52
N VAL A 151 -24.69 -6.61 -10.89
CA VAL A 151 -26.11 -6.30 -11.06
C VAL A 151 -26.91 -6.87 -9.90
N THR A 152 -27.91 -6.13 -9.45
CA THR A 152 -28.95 -6.61 -8.53
C THR A 152 -30.35 -6.28 -9.06
N SER A 153 -31.36 -7.01 -8.59
CA SER A 153 -32.78 -6.77 -8.87
C SER A 153 -33.59 -7.43 -7.76
N GLN A 154 -34.32 -6.63 -6.95
CA GLN A 154 -35.11 -7.12 -5.81
C GLN A 154 -34.38 -8.19 -4.99
N ASP A 155 -34.99 -9.38 -4.85
CA ASP A 155 -34.47 -10.52 -4.09
C ASP A 155 -33.59 -11.47 -4.95
N ALA A 156 -33.30 -11.13 -6.21
CA ALA A 156 -32.44 -11.92 -7.07
C ALA A 156 -30.99 -11.91 -6.56
N LYS A 157 -30.27 -13.01 -6.79
CA LYS A 157 -28.86 -13.10 -6.41
C LYS A 157 -28.02 -12.16 -7.27
N PRO A 158 -27.19 -11.29 -6.66
CA PRO A 158 -26.29 -10.42 -7.40
C PRO A 158 -25.36 -11.21 -8.33
N LYS A 159 -24.97 -10.61 -9.45
CA LYS A 159 -24.05 -11.23 -10.41
C LYS A 159 -23.09 -10.21 -11.00
N VAL A 160 -21.80 -10.55 -11.02
CA VAL A 160 -20.77 -9.74 -11.65
C VAL A 160 -21.02 -9.65 -13.17
N ILE A 161 -20.81 -8.48 -13.73
CA ILE A 161 -20.84 -8.23 -15.17
C ILE A 161 -19.57 -8.79 -15.78
N ALA A 162 -19.71 -9.82 -16.62
CA ALA A 162 -18.62 -10.69 -17.04
C ALA A 162 -17.45 -9.95 -17.71
N SER A 163 -17.71 -8.86 -18.44
CA SER A 163 -16.63 -8.07 -19.10
C SER A 163 -15.74 -7.31 -18.11
N THR A 164 -16.14 -7.19 -16.85
CA THR A 164 -15.41 -6.48 -15.80
C THR A 164 -14.80 -7.40 -14.75
N ASP A 165 -15.04 -8.72 -14.83
CA ASP A 165 -14.50 -9.70 -13.88
C ASP A 165 -13.05 -10.07 -14.23
N THR A 166 -12.14 -9.11 -14.06
CA THR A 166 -10.76 -9.24 -14.49
C THR A 166 -9.85 -8.29 -13.73
N GLU A 167 -8.57 -8.63 -13.64
CA GLU A 167 -7.51 -7.70 -13.23
C GLU A 167 -6.81 -7.04 -14.43
N ASP A 168 -7.09 -7.49 -15.66
CA ASP A 168 -6.62 -6.84 -16.89
C ASP A 168 -7.61 -5.75 -17.32
N LEU A 169 -7.34 -4.53 -16.87
CA LEU A 169 -8.22 -3.37 -17.08
C LEU A 169 -8.44 -3.04 -18.56
N ARG A 170 -7.54 -3.44 -19.47
CA ARG A 170 -7.67 -3.20 -20.92
C ARG A 170 -8.90 -3.88 -21.53
N GLN A 171 -9.50 -4.84 -20.83
CA GLN A 171 -10.72 -5.50 -21.29
C GLN A 171 -11.96 -4.59 -21.22
N PHE A 172 -11.96 -3.58 -20.36
CA PHE A 172 -13.11 -2.69 -20.16
C PHE A 172 -12.76 -1.21 -19.96
N VAL A 173 -11.48 -0.85 -19.89
CA VAL A 173 -11.00 0.54 -19.83
C VAL A 173 -10.37 0.89 -21.17
N THR A 174 -10.82 1.98 -21.77
CA THR A 174 -10.20 2.51 -23.00
C THR A 174 -8.83 3.09 -22.64
N PRO A 175 -7.74 2.68 -23.34
CA PRO A 175 -6.40 3.19 -23.07
C PRO A 175 -6.33 4.72 -23.16
N PHE A 176 -5.57 5.32 -22.26
CA PHE A 176 -5.41 6.77 -22.25
C PHE A 176 -4.61 7.23 -23.47
N ALA A 177 -5.05 8.32 -24.10
CA ALA A 177 -4.42 8.88 -25.30
C ALA A 177 -4.03 10.35 -25.08
N GLY A 178 -3.02 10.80 -25.83
CA GLY A 178 -2.54 12.18 -25.79
C GLY A 178 -2.12 12.60 -24.38
N ASP A 179 -2.66 13.73 -23.91
CA ASP A 179 -2.29 14.37 -22.64
C ASP A 179 -3.21 14.01 -21.47
N LEU A 180 -4.02 12.95 -21.58
CA LEU A 180 -4.93 12.54 -20.49
C LEU A 180 -4.20 12.15 -19.19
N TRP A 181 -2.92 11.80 -19.24
CA TRP A 181 -2.10 11.51 -18.07
C TRP A 181 -1.71 12.77 -17.25
N LYS A 182 -1.91 13.97 -17.80
CA LYS A 182 -1.56 15.24 -17.13
C LYS A 182 -2.64 15.64 -16.13
N ARG A 183 -2.20 16.05 -14.94
CA ARG A 183 -3.08 16.54 -13.87
C ARG A 183 -3.60 17.95 -14.15
N THR A 184 -2.75 18.81 -14.70
CA THR A 184 -3.06 20.19 -15.08
C THR A 184 -2.40 20.50 -16.42
N LYS A 185 -2.77 21.60 -17.08
CA LYS A 185 -2.06 22.03 -18.31
C LYS A 185 -0.56 22.28 -18.11
N ASP A 186 -0.16 22.57 -16.87
CA ASP A 186 1.22 22.94 -16.51
C ASP A 186 2.04 21.77 -15.94
N ASP A 187 1.45 20.56 -15.84
CA ASP A 187 2.11 19.33 -15.37
C ASP A 187 3.44 19.09 -16.13
N LYS A 188 4.53 18.97 -15.37
CA LYS A 188 5.91 18.80 -15.85
C LYS A 188 6.43 17.38 -15.65
N ASN A 189 5.62 16.46 -15.13
CA ASN A 189 5.97 15.05 -15.17
C ASN A 189 6.25 14.63 -16.62
N VAL A 190 7.07 13.60 -16.79
CA VAL A 190 7.41 13.06 -18.11
C VAL A 190 6.70 11.73 -18.28
N LEU A 191 5.80 11.63 -19.27
CA LEU A 191 5.19 10.36 -19.66
C LEU A 191 6.30 9.37 -20.05
N MET A 192 6.32 8.22 -19.40
CA MET A 192 7.27 7.14 -19.69
C MET A 192 6.73 6.25 -20.80
N VAL A 193 7.29 6.43 -21.99
CA VAL A 193 7.22 5.56 -23.18
C VAL A 193 8.65 5.11 -23.49
N PRO A 194 8.88 4.12 -24.39
CA PRO A 194 10.23 3.62 -24.62
C PRO A 194 11.28 4.71 -24.91
N GLU A 195 10.93 5.78 -25.62
CA GLU A 195 11.86 6.84 -26.01
C GLU A 195 12.25 7.73 -24.82
N THR A 196 11.29 8.18 -24.02
CA THR A 196 11.55 9.02 -22.84
C THR A 196 12.17 8.21 -21.71
N ARG A 197 11.83 6.92 -21.62
CA ARG A 197 12.46 5.97 -20.69
C ARG A 197 13.91 5.71 -21.11
N PHE A 198 14.21 5.66 -22.40
CA PHE A 198 15.58 5.58 -22.89
C PHE A 198 16.41 6.77 -22.41
N ASP A 199 15.87 7.98 -22.50
CA ASP A 199 16.55 9.20 -22.02
C ASP A 199 16.74 9.19 -20.51
N LYS A 200 15.73 8.78 -19.74
CA LYS A 200 15.82 8.64 -18.27
C LYS A 200 16.91 7.66 -17.84
N ASN A 201 17.09 6.57 -18.60
CA ASN A 201 18.05 5.51 -18.27
C ASN A 201 19.45 5.74 -18.87
N ALA A 202 19.65 6.77 -19.69
CA ALA A 202 20.87 6.94 -20.49
C ALA A 202 22.15 7.19 -19.66
N ASP A 203 22.00 7.64 -18.41
CA ASP A 203 23.11 7.91 -17.49
C ASP A 203 23.51 6.70 -16.63
N VAL A 204 22.79 5.58 -16.73
CA VAL A 204 23.13 4.31 -16.06
C VAL A 204 23.60 3.31 -17.10
N LYS A 205 24.83 2.82 -16.95
CA LYS A 205 25.43 1.83 -17.86
C LYS A 205 25.58 0.47 -17.21
N GLU A 206 25.58 -0.57 -18.03
CA GLU A 206 25.98 -1.91 -17.59
C GLU A 206 27.45 -1.92 -17.21
N LEU A 207 27.74 -2.38 -15.98
CA LEU A 207 29.08 -2.48 -15.43
C LEU A 207 29.65 -3.88 -15.63
N PRO A 208 30.96 -4.03 -15.92
CA PRO A 208 31.60 -5.35 -15.96
C PRO A 208 31.48 -6.06 -14.61
N ALA A 209 31.19 -7.37 -14.61
CA ALA A 209 31.03 -8.17 -13.39
C ALA A 209 32.19 -8.02 -12.38
N GLN A 210 33.42 -7.87 -12.87
CA GLN A 210 34.61 -7.65 -12.02
C GLN A 210 34.52 -6.38 -11.16
N SER A 211 33.83 -5.34 -11.62
CA SER A 211 33.64 -4.11 -10.86
C SER A 211 32.61 -4.24 -9.72
N LEU A 212 31.78 -5.28 -9.77
CA LEU A 212 30.76 -5.61 -8.76
C LEU A 212 31.25 -6.64 -7.73
N ARG A 213 32.50 -7.10 -7.88
CA ARG A 213 33.12 -8.10 -7.00
C ARG A 213 33.19 -7.58 -5.57
N GLY A 214 32.77 -8.41 -4.60
CA GLY A 214 32.86 -8.10 -3.16
C GLY A 214 31.88 -7.03 -2.66
N GLN A 215 30.91 -6.61 -3.48
CA GLN A 215 29.92 -5.60 -3.11
C GLN A 215 28.75 -6.25 -2.36
N ILE A 216 28.73 -6.08 -1.04
CA ILE A 216 27.66 -6.52 -0.14
C ILE A 216 26.44 -5.60 -0.31
N MET A 217 25.23 -6.16 -0.15
CA MET A 217 23.98 -5.39 -0.08
C MET A 217 23.21 -5.71 1.22
N PRO A 218 22.73 -4.71 1.99
CA PRO A 218 23.06 -3.29 1.91
C PRO A 218 24.56 -2.97 2.04
N THR A 219 24.99 -1.80 1.57
CA THR A 219 26.39 -1.35 1.61
C THR A 219 26.90 -1.31 3.07
N PRO A 220 28.01 -2.00 3.41
CA PRO A 220 28.53 -2.01 4.77
C PRO A 220 29.21 -0.67 5.12
N MET A 221 29.30 -0.35 6.41
CA MET A 221 30.01 0.86 6.88
C MET A 221 31.47 0.91 6.42
N GLU A 222 32.20 -0.19 6.58
CA GLU A 222 33.59 -0.33 6.13
C GLU A 222 33.77 -1.67 5.41
N VAL A 223 34.45 -1.66 4.26
CA VAL A 223 34.83 -2.88 3.55
C VAL A 223 36.17 -2.73 2.85
N LYS A 224 37.02 -3.76 2.99
CA LYS A 224 38.27 -3.91 2.27
C LYS A 224 38.25 -5.23 1.50
N ILE A 225 38.15 -5.12 0.19
CA ILE A 225 38.10 -6.27 -0.73
C ILE A 225 39.54 -6.70 -1.09
N HIS A 226 39.83 -7.99 -0.98
CA HIS A 226 41.13 -8.58 -1.32
C HIS A 226 41.10 -9.24 -2.70
N GLN A 227 42.26 -9.63 -3.23
CA GLN A 227 42.41 -10.10 -4.62
C GLN A 227 41.88 -11.53 -4.88
N GLN A 228 41.75 -12.38 -3.86
CA GLN A 228 41.39 -13.79 -4.03
C GLN A 228 39.89 -14.03 -3.90
N ASP A 229 39.36 -15.02 -4.62
CA ASP A 229 38.02 -15.53 -4.42
C ASP A 229 38.05 -16.87 -3.67
N VAL A 230 36.96 -17.16 -2.97
CA VAL A 230 36.69 -18.48 -2.41
C VAL A 230 35.54 -19.12 -3.17
N ASP A 231 35.64 -20.44 -3.36
CA ASP A 231 34.68 -21.25 -4.09
C ASP A 231 33.77 -21.99 -3.11
N LEU A 232 32.47 -21.68 -3.15
CA LEU A 232 31.45 -22.28 -2.30
C LEU A 232 30.71 -23.45 -2.98
N SER A 233 31.09 -23.85 -4.20
CA SER A 233 30.40 -24.91 -4.97
C SER A 233 30.42 -26.28 -4.29
N LYS A 234 31.41 -26.54 -3.43
CA LYS A 234 31.51 -27.75 -2.60
C LYS A 234 30.74 -27.68 -1.28
N GLY A 235 30.00 -26.60 -1.06
CA GLY A 235 29.25 -26.35 0.16
C GLY A 235 30.06 -25.66 1.26
N VAL A 236 29.38 -25.36 2.36
CA VAL A 236 29.89 -24.64 3.53
C VAL A 236 29.69 -25.45 4.81
N ALA A 237 30.64 -25.35 5.73
CA ALA A 237 30.51 -25.90 7.07
C ALA A 237 30.12 -24.76 8.03
N LEU A 238 28.82 -24.66 8.35
CA LEU A 238 28.27 -23.57 9.16
C LEU A 238 28.35 -23.92 10.65
N ASP A 239 29.11 -23.13 11.42
CA ASP A 239 28.98 -23.10 12.88
C ASP A 239 27.94 -22.04 13.25
N LEU A 240 26.74 -22.47 13.61
CA LEU A 240 25.61 -21.59 13.99
C LEU A 240 25.25 -21.72 15.47
N THR A 241 26.15 -22.25 16.29
CA THR A 241 25.87 -22.59 17.70
C THR A 241 25.53 -21.38 18.57
N VAL A 242 25.91 -20.17 18.15
CA VAL A 242 25.57 -18.91 18.84
C VAL A 242 24.17 -18.38 18.51
N LEU A 243 23.50 -18.94 17.50
CA LEU A 243 22.13 -18.60 17.14
C LEU A 243 21.17 -19.59 17.81
N ASN A 244 19.97 -19.11 18.17
CA ASN A 244 18.88 -20.02 18.51
C ASN A 244 18.50 -20.90 17.31
N SER A 245 17.88 -22.06 17.56
CA SER A 245 17.61 -23.07 16.53
C SER A 245 16.77 -22.55 15.36
N ALA A 246 15.75 -21.73 15.62
CA ALA A 246 14.87 -21.20 14.57
C ALA A 246 15.61 -20.20 13.66
N THR A 247 16.44 -19.34 14.24
CA THR A 247 17.28 -18.39 13.49
C THR A 247 18.39 -19.11 12.70
N ALA A 248 18.99 -20.15 13.28
CA ALA A 248 19.95 -21.00 12.57
C ALA A 248 19.30 -21.70 11.37
N GLU A 249 18.08 -22.22 11.53
CA GLU A 249 17.32 -22.86 10.46
C GLU A 249 16.96 -21.85 9.34
N ALA A 250 16.49 -20.65 9.69
CA ALA A 250 16.20 -19.60 8.71
C ALA A 250 17.44 -19.22 7.88
N ALA A 251 18.62 -19.12 8.52
CA ALA A 251 19.87 -18.89 7.80
C ALA A 251 20.20 -20.06 6.85
N GLN A 252 20.11 -21.31 7.34
CA GLN A 252 20.37 -22.51 6.53
C GLN A 252 19.44 -22.62 5.32
N GLN A 253 18.14 -22.33 5.49
CA GLN A 253 17.16 -22.30 4.41
C GLN A 253 17.58 -21.32 3.31
N ARG A 254 18.10 -20.14 3.66
CA ARG A 254 18.57 -19.17 2.66
C ARG A 254 19.84 -19.63 1.94
N PHE A 255 20.80 -20.26 2.63
CA PHE A 255 21.95 -20.91 1.98
C PHE A 255 21.48 -21.95 0.96
N ALA A 256 20.55 -22.82 1.35
CA ALA A 256 20.01 -23.86 0.49
C ALA A 256 19.27 -23.27 -0.73
N LEU A 257 18.42 -22.25 -0.52
CA LEU A 257 17.70 -21.54 -1.59
C LEU A 257 18.64 -20.98 -2.65
N LEU A 258 19.78 -20.42 -2.24
CA LEU A 258 20.76 -19.86 -3.18
C LEU A 258 21.63 -20.93 -3.85
N GLY A 259 21.51 -22.19 -3.46
CA GLY A 259 22.25 -23.33 -4.01
C GLY A 259 23.56 -23.63 -3.29
N VAL A 260 23.80 -23.02 -2.12
CA VAL A 260 24.99 -23.25 -1.29
C VAL A 260 24.68 -24.37 -0.30
N LYS A 261 25.24 -25.55 -0.54
CA LYS A 261 24.96 -26.75 0.28
C LYS A 261 25.63 -26.67 1.65
N SER A 262 24.97 -27.23 2.67
CA SER A 262 25.61 -27.49 3.97
C SER A 262 26.41 -28.80 3.89
N ASP A 263 27.71 -28.75 4.17
CA ASP A 263 28.61 -29.91 4.21
C ASP A 263 29.66 -29.70 5.31
N ALA A 264 29.82 -30.66 6.22
CA ALA A 264 30.81 -30.61 7.30
C ALA A 264 32.27 -30.52 6.80
N LYS A 265 32.54 -30.91 5.55
CA LYS A 265 33.84 -30.77 4.88
C LYS A 265 33.91 -29.56 3.95
N GLY A 266 32.85 -28.76 3.89
CA GLY A 266 32.75 -27.56 3.08
C GLY A 266 33.63 -26.41 3.59
N TYR A 267 33.54 -25.27 2.92
CA TYR A 267 34.23 -24.05 3.32
C TYR A 267 33.76 -23.61 4.73
N PRO A 268 34.64 -23.51 5.74
CA PRO A 268 34.23 -23.22 7.11
C PRO A 268 33.72 -21.78 7.27
N ILE A 269 32.57 -21.61 7.91
CA ILE A 269 32.04 -20.31 8.34
C ILE A 269 31.81 -20.38 9.85
N LYS A 270 32.67 -19.69 10.60
CA LYS A 270 32.59 -19.62 12.06
C LYS A 270 31.78 -18.42 12.49
N THR A 271 31.01 -18.58 13.57
CA THR A 271 30.26 -17.47 14.17
C THR A 271 30.63 -17.30 15.64
N ALA A 272 30.61 -16.06 16.12
CA ALA A 272 30.84 -15.71 17.52
C ALA A 272 30.02 -14.48 17.91
N ILE A 273 29.71 -14.34 19.20
CA ILE A 273 29.15 -13.12 19.77
C ILE A 273 30.19 -12.51 20.71
N ALA A 274 30.57 -11.25 20.49
CA ALA A 274 31.58 -10.57 21.29
C ALA A 274 31.26 -9.07 21.45
N VAL A 275 30.24 -8.76 22.26
CA VAL A 275 29.77 -7.39 22.58
C VAL A 275 30.91 -6.41 22.83
N ASN A 276 31.92 -6.80 23.61
CA ASN A 276 33.04 -5.94 24.01
C ASN A 276 34.02 -5.58 22.88
N ASN A 277 33.92 -6.21 21.70
CA ASN A 277 34.73 -5.85 20.53
C ASN A 277 34.22 -4.59 19.83
N PHE A 278 32.98 -4.21 20.07
CA PHE A 278 32.31 -3.11 19.40
C PHE A 278 32.39 -1.82 20.24
N LYS A 279 32.58 -0.66 19.58
CA LYS A 279 32.72 0.66 20.22
C LYS A 279 32.07 1.74 19.37
N GLY A 280 31.62 2.82 20.01
CA GLY A 280 30.99 3.96 19.32
C GLY A 280 29.78 3.51 18.50
N ASP A 281 29.69 3.99 17.26
CA ASP A 281 28.57 3.69 16.34
C ASP A 281 28.47 2.20 15.96
N LEU A 282 29.53 1.41 16.18
CA LEU A 282 29.51 -0.04 15.99
C LEU A 282 28.95 -0.80 17.21
N ALA A 283 28.81 -0.18 18.38
CA ALA A 283 28.32 -0.82 19.61
C ALA A 283 26.79 -0.82 19.70
N VAL A 284 26.12 -1.34 18.67
CA VAL A 284 24.66 -1.36 18.54
C VAL A 284 24.14 -2.75 18.13
N PRO A 285 22.88 -3.09 18.48
CA PRO A 285 22.23 -4.31 18.00
C PRO A 285 22.31 -4.46 16.48
N GLY A 286 22.61 -5.66 16.00
CA GLY A 286 22.79 -5.93 14.57
C GLY A 286 24.18 -5.61 14.00
N ALA A 287 25.10 -5.03 14.78
CA ALA A 287 26.47 -4.80 14.31
C ALA A 287 27.28 -6.09 14.20
N TYR A 288 28.20 -6.16 13.24
CA TYR A 288 29.10 -7.30 13.04
C TYR A 288 30.45 -6.92 12.43
N GLU A 289 31.45 -7.75 12.69
CA GLU A 289 32.70 -7.82 11.93
C GLU A 289 32.67 -9.10 11.08
N LEU A 290 32.96 -8.97 9.79
CA LEU A 290 32.97 -10.08 8.82
C LEU A 290 34.35 -10.20 8.18
N LYS A 291 34.90 -11.41 8.21
CA LYS A 291 36.13 -11.77 7.49
C LYS A 291 35.88 -12.95 6.58
N ILE A 292 36.18 -12.81 5.30
CA ILE A 292 36.16 -13.90 4.32
C ILE A 292 37.61 -14.11 3.87
N GLY A 293 38.26 -15.16 4.40
CA GLY A 293 39.65 -15.49 4.08
C GLY A 293 39.76 -16.71 3.15
N PRO A 294 40.95 -17.03 2.60
CA PRO A 294 41.09 -18.10 1.61
C PRO A 294 40.76 -19.52 2.11
N LYS A 295 40.70 -19.73 3.43
CA LYS A 295 40.51 -21.05 4.07
C LYS A 295 39.27 -21.12 4.98
N GLY A 296 38.51 -20.03 5.08
CA GLY A 296 37.35 -19.95 5.97
C GLY A 296 36.92 -18.51 6.21
N ALA A 297 35.65 -18.34 6.57
CA ALA A 297 35.07 -17.07 6.99
C ALA A 297 34.78 -17.06 8.49
N GLU A 298 34.71 -15.86 9.06
CA GLU A 298 34.38 -15.59 10.44
C GLU A 298 33.39 -14.41 10.50
N VAL A 299 32.30 -14.60 11.25
CA VAL A 299 31.32 -13.57 11.56
C VAL A 299 31.29 -13.39 13.07
N VAL A 300 31.71 -12.22 13.53
CA VAL A 300 31.60 -11.84 14.95
C VAL A 300 30.48 -10.82 15.05
N GLY A 301 29.39 -11.14 15.73
CA GLY A 301 28.27 -10.22 15.96
C GLY A 301 28.35 -9.53 17.32
N TYR A 302 27.76 -8.34 17.41
CA TYR A 302 27.43 -7.71 18.68
C TYR A 302 26.42 -8.57 19.47
N ASP A 303 25.44 -9.12 18.75
CA ASP A 303 24.37 -9.98 19.23
C ASP A 303 24.00 -11.04 18.16
N GLN A 304 22.93 -11.81 18.41
CA GLN A 304 22.42 -12.78 17.43
C GLN A 304 22.01 -12.12 16.11
N ALA A 305 21.45 -10.91 16.15
CA ALA A 305 21.08 -10.17 14.95
C ALA A 305 22.31 -9.79 14.13
N GLY A 306 23.40 -9.37 14.77
CA GLY A 306 24.68 -9.09 14.11
C GLY A 306 25.26 -10.32 13.42
N VAL A 307 25.26 -11.47 14.10
CA VAL A 307 25.68 -12.74 13.47
C VAL A 307 24.80 -13.07 12.26
N PHE A 308 23.48 -12.98 12.41
CA PHE A 308 22.54 -13.24 11.32
C PHE A 308 22.76 -12.30 10.13
N TYR A 309 22.92 -10.99 10.35
CA TYR A 309 23.18 -10.02 9.30
C TYR A 309 24.55 -10.21 8.63
N GLY A 310 25.58 -10.61 9.36
CA GLY A 310 26.88 -10.98 8.78
C GLY A 310 26.78 -12.19 7.85
N LEU A 311 25.95 -13.19 8.20
CA LEU A 311 25.63 -14.31 7.30
C LEU A 311 24.84 -13.83 6.07
N GLN A 312 23.87 -12.92 6.23
CA GLN A 312 23.15 -12.32 5.09
C GLN A 312 24.10 -11.56 4.17
N SER A 313 25.14 -10.92 4.69
CA SER A 313 26.18 -10.28 3.87
C SER A 313 26.96 -11.28 3.02
N ILE A 314 27.32 -12.46 3.56
CA ILE A 314 27.91 -13.55 2.77
C ILE A 314 26.94 -14.00 1.66
N LEU A 315 25.65 -14.20 2.00
CA LEU A 315 24.61 -14.61 1.05
C LEU A 315 24.33 -13.55 -0.03
N SER A 316 24.50 -12.27 0.29
CA SER A 316 24.41 -11.17 -0.68
C SER A 316 25.49 -11.29 -1.76
N LEU A 317 26.67 -11.82 -1.43
CA LEU A 317 27.79 -11.95 -2.37
C LEU A 317 27.65 -13.15 -3.32
N VAL A 318 26.81 -14.13 -3.01
CA VAL A 318 26.61 -15.32 -3.84
C VAL A 318 26.12 -14.90 -5.23
N PRO A 319 26.86 -15.24 -6.30
CA PRO A 319 26.53 -14.81 -7.65
C PRO A 319 25.37 -15.61 -8.23
N SER A 320 24.69 -15.03 -9.21
CA SER A 320 23.57 -15.63 -9.96
C SER A 320 24.03 -16.52 -11.12
N ASP A 321 25.29 -16.41 -11.54
CA ASP A 321 25.87 -17.11 -12.70
C ASP A 321 26.23 -18.59 -12.44
N GLY A 322 25.99 -19.08 -11.22
CA GLY A 322 26.30 -20.45 -10.80
C GLY A 322 27.77 -20.71 -10.48
N SER A 323 28.67 -19.72 -10.60
CA SER A 323 30.09 -19.89 -10.31
C SER A 323 30.37 -20.17 -8.84
N MET A 324 29.47 -19.76 -7.94
CA MET A 324 29.60 -19.87 -6.47
C MET A 324 30.89 -19.27 -5.91
N LYS A 325 31.51 -18.32 -6.63
CA LYS A 325 32.72 -17.63 -6.19
C LYS A 325 32.39 -16.31 -5.53
N ILE A 326 32.94 -16.08 -4.35
CA ILE A 326 32.80 -14.80 -3.64
C ILE A 326 34.17 -14.23 -3.26
N ALA A 327 34.27 -12.92 -3.20
CA ALA A 327 35.51 -12.23 -2.88
C ALA A 327 35.92 -12.45 -1.42
N THR A 328 37.23 -12.66 -1.20
CA THR A 328 37.81 -12.47 0.13
C THR A 328 37.79 -10.99 0.50
N LEU A 329 37.43 -10.69 1.76
CA LEU A 329 37.27 -9.33 2.27
C LEU A 329 37.35 -9.28 3.80
N ASP A 330 37.60 -8.10 4.34
CA ASP A 330 37.32 -7.74 5.73
C ASP A 330 36.29 -6.60 5.74
N ALA A 331 35.25 -6.71 6.55
CA ALA A 331 34.21 -5.69 6.70
C ALA A 331 33.83 -5.47 8.17
N LYS A 332 33.46 -4.23 8.48
CA LYS A 332 32.83 -3.84 9.75
C LYS A 332 31.55 -3.11 9.43
N ASP A 333 30.49 -3.46 10.13
CA ASP A 333 29.18 -2.98 9.73
C ASP A 333 28.22 -2.87 10.91
N ALA A 334 27.35 -1.88 10.84
CA ALA A 334 26.27 -1.63 11.79
C ALA A 334 25.16 -0.83 11.10
N PRO A 335 23.90 -1.00 11.52
CA PRO A 335 22.80 -0.23 10.96
C PRO A 335 22.88 1.25 11.38
N ARG A 336 22.65 2.18 10.45
CA ARG A 336 22.50 3.60 10.79
C ARG A 336 21.26 3.90 11.64
N PHE A 337 20.19 3.11 11.48
CA PHE A 337 18.91 3.29 12.19
C PHE A 337 18.48 2.02 12.89
N GLN A 338 17.88 2.16 14.07
CA GLN A 338 17.35 1.03 14.85
C GLN A 338 16.07 0.45 14.24
N TYR A 339 15.33 1.26 13.50
CA TYR A 339 14.05 0.91 12.88
C TYR A 339 14.18 0.98 11.35
N ARG A 340 14.07 -0.18 10.69
CA ARG A 340 14.11 -0.33 9.23
C ARG A 340 12.88 -1.14 8.81
N GLY A 341 11.83 -0.41 8.47
CA GLY A 341 10.46 -0.90 8.44
C GLY A 341 9.91 -1.20 7.06
N ILE A 342 9.06 -2.22 7.00
CA ILE A 342 8.03 -2.37 5.98
C ILE A 342 6.69 -2.36 6.67
N PHE A 343 5.82 -1.49 6.17
CA PHE A 343 4.41 -1.46 6.45
C PHE A 343 3.65 -2.24 5.38
N LEU A 344 2.71 -3.07 5.80
CA LEU A 344 1.79 -3.79 4.93
C LEU A 344 0.36 -3.65 5.43
N ASP A 345 -0.50 -3.10 4.56
CA ASP A 345 -1.94 -3.07 4.68
C ASP A 345 -2.55 -4.39 4.23
N ILE A 346 -3.19 -5.11 5.16
CA ILE A 346 -4.09 -6.20 4.82
C ILE A 346 -5.56 -5.87 5.12
N GLY A 347 -5.84 -4.68 5.67
CA GLY A 347 -7.18 -4.16 5.96
C GLY A 347 -8.00 -3.94 4.70
N ARG A 348 -7.42 -3.26 3.69
CA ARG A 348 -8.11 -2.92 2.43
C ARG A 348 -8.33 -4.14 1.53
N ASN A 349 -7.27 -4.84 1.16
CA ASN A 349 -7.34 -6.16 0.50
C ASN A 349 -6.47 -7.15 1.28
N PHE A 350 -6.97 -8.37 1.46
CA PHE A 350 -6.29 -9.36 2.27
C PHE A 350 -5.13 -9.98 1.51
N HIS A 351 -3.99 -10.15 2.19
CA HIS A 351 -2.83 -10.85 1.66
C HIS A 351 -2.55 -12.11 2.46
N SER A 352 -2.21 -13.19 1.74
CA SER A 352 -2.04 -14.50 2.37
C SER A 352 -0.86 -14.52 3.34
N LYS A 353 -0.92 -15.46 4.29
CA LYS A 353 0.21 -15.76 5.18
C LYS A 353 1.47 -16.12 4.38
N GLU A 354 1.33 -16.82 3.26
CA GLU A 354 2.43 -17.23 2.40
C GLU A 354 3.12 -16.00 1.76
N ALA A 355 2.34 -15.02 1.31
CA ALA A 355 2.89 -13.75 0.82
C ALA A 355 3.60 -12.97 1.94
N VAL A 356 3.02 -12.94 3.14
CA VAL A 356 3.68 -12.34 4.33
C VAL A 356 4.99 -13.06 4.67
N HIS A 357 5.05 -14.38 4.60
CA HIS A 357 6.29 -15.13 4.82
C HIS A 357 7.36 -14.80 3.76
N ARG A 358 6.97 -14.75 2.47
CA ARG A 358 7.91 -14.33 1.40
C ARG A 358 8.41 -12.90 1.60
N LEU A 359 7.56 -12.01 2.13
CA LEU A 359 7.95 -10.67 2.55
C LEU A 359 8.99 -10.68 3.65
N LEU A 360 8.73 -11.40 4.74
CA LEU A 360 9.66 -11.54 5.86
C LEU A 360 11.00 -12.15 5.43
N ASP A 361 11.00 -13.09 4.48
CA ASP A 361 12.23 -13.65 3.88
C ASP A 361 13.07 -12.59 3.18
N GLN A 362 12.46 -11.72 2.36
CA GLN A 362 13.21 -10.67 1.67
C GLN A 362 13.63 -9.55 2.63
N MET A 363 12.78 -9.17 3.58
CA MET A 363 13.14 -8.22 4.65
C MET A 363 14.41 -8.69 5.38
N ALA A 364 14.46 -9.97 5.76
CA ALA A 364 15.62 -10.57 6.41
C ALA A 364 16.87 -10.56 5.52
N ALA A 365 16.72 -10.93 4.24
CA ALA A 365 17.81 -10.95 3.29
C ALA A 365 18.49 -9.58 3.10
N TYR A 366 17.71 -8.50 3.24
CA TYR A 366 18.19 -7.13 3.11
C TYR A 366 18.27 -6.38 4.46
N LYS A 367 18.28 -7.11 5.58
CA LYS A 367 18.52 -6.59 6.94
C LYS A 367 17.47 -5.60 7.46
N MET A 368 16.25 -5.62 6.92
CA MET A 368 15.10 -4.91 7.48
C MET A 368 14.60 -5.65 8.72
N ASN A 369 14.17 -4.92 9.76
CA ASN A 369 13.96 -5.51 11.09
C ASN A 369 12.63 -5.13 11.77
N LYS A 370 11.76 -4.37 11.10
CA LYS A 370 10.45 -4.01 11.62
C LYS A 370 9.38 -4.33 10.57
N PHE A 371 8.41 -5.14 10.95
CA PHE A 371 7.23 -5.40 10.15
C PHE A 371 6.05 -4.70 10.82
N HIS A 372 5.70 -3.53 10.32
CA HIS A 372 4.51 -2.79 10.73
C HIS A 372 3.33 -3.41 10.00
N PHE A 373 2.43 -4.02 10.76
CA PHE A 373 1.36 -4.84 10.21
C PHE A 373 0.00 -4.20 10.46
N HIS A 374 -0.55 -3.61 9.41
CA HIS A 374 -1.82 -2.91 9.43
C HIS A 374 -2.95 -3.91 9.22
N LEU A 375 -3.53 -4.32 10.35
CA LEU A 375 -4.44 -5.46 10.45
C LEU A 375 -5.91 -5.08 10.25
N THR A 376 -6.25 -3.80 10.35
CA THR A 376 -7.64 -3.33 10.39
C THR A 376 -7.77 -1.95 9.80
N ASP A 377 -8.81 -1.74 9.00
CA ASP A 377 -9.21 -0.43 8.50
C ASP A 377 -10.75 -0.39 8.33
N ASP A 378 -11.26 0.57 7.55
CA ASP A 378 -12.68 0.69 7.26
C ASP A 378 -13.24 -0.52 6.50
N GLU A 379 -12.46 -1.08 5.57
CA GLU A 379 -12.91 -2.13 4.63
C GLU A 379 -12.64 -3.55 5.11
N GLY A 380 -12.00 -3.72 6.28
CA GLY A 380 -11.74 -5.05 6.80
C GLY A 380 -11.05 -5.13 8.14
N TRP A 381 -11.35 -6.20 8.87
CA TRP A 381 -10.69 -6.62 10.10
C TRP A 381 -10.05 -8.00 9.90
N ARG A 382 -8.75 -8.14 10.14
CA ARG A 382 -7.96 -9.29 9.66
C ARG A 382 -7.32 -10.16 10.72
N ILE A 383 -7.63 -10.00 11.99
CA ILE A 383 -7.05 -10.80 13.07
C ILE A 383 -8.11 -11.39 13.99
N GLU A 384 -8.10 -12.70 14.21
CA GLU A 384 -9.03 -13.33 15.14
C GLU A 384 -8.80 -12.84 16.59
N ILE A 385 -9.85 -12.31 17.24
CA ILE A 385 -9.80 -11.89 18.65
C ILE A 385 -10.72 -12.79 19.49
N PRO A 386 -10.16 -13.67 20.35
CA PRO A 386 -10.96 -14.54 21.21
C PRO A 386 -11.99 -13.76 22.05
N GLY A 387 -13.27 -14.09 21.90
CA GLY A 387 -14.39 -13.43 22.59
C GLY A 387 -15.10 -12.33 21.80
N LEU A 388 -14.53 -11.89 20.66
CA LEU A 388 -15.14 -10.93 19.72
C LEU A 388 -15.25 -11.55 18.31
N PRO A 389 -16.00 -12.65 18.14
CA PRO A 389 -16.06 -13.37 16.86
C PRO A 389 -16.65 -12.53 15.73
N GLU A 390 -17.51 -11.54 16.03
CA GLU A 390 -18.12 -10.68 15.01
C GLU A 390 -17.10 -9.87 14.19
N LEU A 391 -15.92 -9.61 14.73
CA LEU A 391 -14.81 -8.98 13.99
C LEU A 391 -14.35 -9.84 12.80
N ILE A 392 -14.50 -11.17 12.90
CA ILE A 392 -14.25 -12.10 11.79
C ILE A 392 -15.54 -12.44 11.06
N ASP A 393 -16.61 -12.77 11.77
CA ASP A 393 -17.86 -13.22 11.16
C ASP A 393 -18.43 -12.16 10.21
N VAL A 394 -18.27 -10.87 10.53
CA VAL A 394 -18.71 -9.72 9.73
C VAL A 394 -17.50 -8.95 9.18
N GLY A 395 -16.64 -8.44 10.06
CA GLY A 395 -15.59 -7.47 9.71
C GLY A 395 -14.52 -7.99 8.74
N SER A 396 -14.34 -9.32 8.63
CA SER A 396 -13.35 -9.89 7.70
C SER A 396 -13.89 -10.17 6.29
N LYS A 397 -15.19 -9.94 6.06
CA LYS A 397 -15.89 -10.31 4.82
C LYS A 397 -16.49 -9.08 4.16
N ARG A 398 -16.41 -9.03 2.84
CA ARG A 398 -17.16 -8.08 2.02
C ARG A 398 -18.13 -8.81 1.10
N CYS A 399 -19.40 -8.43 1.14
CA CYS A 399 -20.43 -9.01 0.28
C CYS A 399 -21.62 -8.06 0.14
N HIS A 400 -22.52 -8.32 -0.80
CA HIS A 400 -23.70 -7.49 -1.01
C HIS A 400 -24.77 -7.75 0.06
N ASP A 401 -24.55 -7.18 1.24
CA ASP A 401 -25.52 -7.10 2.34
C ASP A 401 -25.74 -5.63 2.72
N LEU A 402 -26.84 -5.04 2.26
CA LEU A 402 -27.17 -3.64 2.56
C LEU A 402 -27.46 -3.38 4.05
N SER A 403 -27.69 -4.43 4.85
CA SER A 403 -27.86 -4.31 6.30
C SER A 403 -26.56 -4.38 7.08
N GLU A 404 -25.48 -4.86 6.45
CA GLU A 404 -24.16 -5.11 7.02
C GLU A 404 -24.18 -5.95 8.30
N LYS A 405 -25.04 -6.97 8.34
CA LYS A 405 -25.17 -7.89 9.49
C LYS A 405 -24.32 -9.15 9.33
N GLU A 406 -24.05 -9.56 8.08
CA GLU A 406 -23.26 -10.75 7.77
C GLU A 406 -21.89 -10.43 7.15
N CYS A 407 -21.73 -9.23 6.58
CA CYS A 407 -20.50 -8.77 5.96
C CYS A 407 -20.49 -7.24 5.87
N LEU A 408 -19.33 -6.64 5.66
CA LEU A 408 -19.23 -5.23 5.24
C LEU A 408 -19.69 -5.10 3.78
N LEU A 409 -20.12 -3.89 3.40
CA LEU A 409 -20.43 -3.60 1.99
C LEU A 409 -19.22 -3.85 1.05
N PRO A 410 -19.45 -4.23 -0.22
CA PRO A 410 -18.38 -4.41 -1.19
C PRO A 410 -17.60 -3.11 -1.39
N GLN A 411 -16.28 -3.22 -1.53
CA GLN A 411 -15.36 -2.11 -1.78
C GLN A 411 -14.21 -2.60 -2.68
N LEU A 412 -13.55 -1.67 -3.35
CA LEU A 412 -12.29 -1.85 -4.08
C LEU A 412 -12.38 -2.86 -5.23
N GLY A 413 -13.53 -2.99 -5.88
CA GLY A 413 -13.72 -3.96 -6.95
C GLY A 413 -13.70 -5.41 -6.47
N SER A 414 -14.17 -5.68 -5.25
CA SER A 414 -14.23 -7.03 -4.68
C SER A 414 -15.31 -7.92 -5.31
N GLY A 415 -16.32 -7.33 -5.96
CA GLY A 415 -17.53 -8.04 -6.37
C GLY A 415 -18.49 -8.29 -5.19
N PRO A 416 -19.68 -8.87 -5.46
CA PRO A 416 -20.78 -8.95 -4.50
C PRO A 416 -20.73 -10.18 -3.58
N ASP A 417 -19.97 -11.22 -3.93
CA ASP A 417 -19.89 -12.47 -3.16
C ASP A 417 -18.78 -12.41 -2.13
N ALA A 418 -18.91 -13.13 -1.01
CA ALA A 418 -17.89 -13.16 0.04
C ALA A 418 -16.60 -13.95 -0.30
N ASN A 419 -16.52 -14.63 -1.45
CA ASN A 419 -15.33 -15.35 -1.90
C ASN A 419 -14.50 -14.48 -2.84
N ASN A 420 -13.85 -13.45 -2.29
CA ASN A 420 -13.11 -12.45 -3.03
C ASN A 420 -11.83 -12.03 -2.27
N ASN A 421 -10.94 -11.29 -2.93
CA ASN A 421 -9.65 -10.88 -2.33
C ASN A 421 -9.76 -9.78 -1.26
N GLY A 422 -10.93 -9.16 -1.13
CA GLY A 422 -11.30 -8.29 -0.04
C GLY A 422 -11.77 -9.02 1.23
N THR A 423 -11.97 -10.33 1.15
CA THR A 423 -12.37 -11.18 2.27
C THR A 423 -11.18 -12.01 2.74
N GLY A 424 -11.08 -12.22 4.04
CA GLY A 424 -10.03 -13.03 4.65
C GLY A 424 -9.56 -12.46 5.98
N HIS A 425 -8.93 -13.32 6.78
CA HIS A 425 -8.34 -12.97 8.05
C HIS A 425 -7.25 -13.99 8.40
N LEU A 426 -6.41 -13.61 9.36
CA LEU A 426 -5.50 -14.50 10.05
C LEU A 426 -6.20 -15.06 11.27
N THR A 427 -6.21 -16.39 11.35
CA THR A 427 -6.51 -17.08 12.60
C THR A 427 -5.44 -16.73 13.64
N ARG A 428 -5.77 -16.93 14.91
CA ARG A 428 -4.83 -16.77 16.02
C ARG A 428 -3.54 -17.57 15.81
N ALA A 429 -3.66 -18.80 15.30
CA ALA A 429 -2.53 -19.68 15.05
C ALA A 429 -1.63 -19.17 13.91
N GLU A 430 -2.23 -18.66 12.83
CA GLU A 430 -1.49 -18.07 11.71
C GLU A 430 -0.75 -16.80 12.10
N TYR A 431 -1.39 -15.92 12.88
CA TYR A 431 -0.72 -14.73 13.41
C TYR A 431 0.48 -15.09 14.31
N ILE A 432 0.32 -16.05 15.23
CA ILE A 432 1.41 -16.56 16.07
C ILE A 432 2.54 -17.14 15.21
N ASP A 433 2.21 -17.85 14.13
CA ASP A 433 3.20 -18.39 13.21
C ASP A 433 3.97 -17.29 12.48
N ILE A 434 3.29 -16.25 11.99
CA ILE A 434 3.92 -15.07 11.37
C ILE A 434 4.90 -14.41 12.35
N VAL A 435 4.49 -14.20 13.61
CA VAL A 435 5.36 -13.59 14.63
C VAL A 435 6.58 -14.47 14.93
N LYS A 436 6.42 -15.80 15.01
CA LYS A 436 7.55 -16.75 15.15
C LYS A 436 8.47 -16.71 13.93
N TYR A 437 7.90 -16.66 12.74
CA TYR A 437 8.63 -16.62 11.48
C TYR A 437 9.47 -15.35 11.34
N ALA A 438 8.90 -14.21 11.75
CA ALA A 438 9.58 -12.91 11.83
C ALA A 438 10.68 -12.92 12.90
N GLN A 439 10.42 -13.45 14.10
CA GLN A 439 11.41 -13.56 15.18
C GLN A 439 12.64 -14.38 14.76
N ALA A 440 12.44 -15.51 14.08
CA ALA A 440 13.54 -16.31 13.53
C ALA A 440 14.45 -15.49 12.62
N ARG A 441 13.87 -14.49 11.94
CA ARG A 441 14.51 -13.60 10.95
C ARG A 441 14.96 -12.26 11.51
N GLN A 442 14.95 -12.08 12.83
CA GLN A 442 15.36 -10.84 13.51
C GLN A 442 14.43 -9.65 13.22
N ILE A 443 13.18 -9.93 12.86
CA ILE A 443 12.16 -8.93 12.54
C ILE A 443 11.16 -8.84 13.70
N GLU A 444 10.96 -7.64 14.22
CA GLU A 444 9.87 -7.34 15.16
C GLU A 444 8.57 -7.09 14.40
N VAL A 445 7.48 -7.75 14.79
CA VAL A 445 6.13 -7.47 14.31
C VAL A 445 5.49 -6.41 15.19
N ILE A 446 5.02 -5.32 14.57
CA ILE A 446 4.34 -4.20 15.23
C ILE A 446 2.90 -4.18 14.71
N PRO A 447 1.92 -4.68 15.48
CA PRO A 447 0.53 -4.65 15.06
C PRO A 447 -0.01 -3.22 15.14
N GLU A 448 -0.77 -2.87 14.11
CA GLU A 448 -1.62 -1.69 14.09
C GLU A 448 -3.09 -2.11 14.03
N ILE A 449 -3.84 -1.53 14.95
CA ILE A 449 -5.31 -1.53 14.92
C ILE A 449 -5.70 -0.06 14.90
N ASP A 450 -6.15 0.43 13.75
CA ASP A 450 -6.36 1.86 13.55
C ASP A 450 -7.54 2.41 14.37
N MET A 451 -7.36 3.63 14.86
CA MET A 451 -8.32 4.36 15.68
C MET A 451 -7.90 5.83 15.89
N PRO A 452 -8.84 6.78 16.08
CA PRO A 452 -10.28 6.57 16.18
C PRO A 452 -11.03 6.62 14.84
N ALA A 453 -10.40 7.10 13.75
CA ALA A 453 -10.89 6.94 12.39
C ALA A 453 -10.44 5.58 11.82
N HIS A 454 -10.71 5.30 10.55
CA HIS A 454 -10.30 4.04 9.90
C HIS A 454 -10.79 2.79 10.65
N ALA A 455 -11.93 2.89 11.34
CA ALA A 455 -12.42 1.89 12.27
C ALA A 455 -13.76 1.28 11.85
N ARG A 456 -14.24 1.52 10.63
CA ARG A 456 -15.57 1.08 10.19
C ARG A 456 -15.77 -0.43 10.32
N ALA A 457 -14.78 -1.25 9.99
CA ALA A 457 -14.89 -2.70 10.14
C ALA A 457 -15.16 -3.11 11.60
N ALA A 458 -14.49 -2.47 12.56
CA ALA A 458 -14.71 -2.70 13.98
C ALA A 458 -16.08 -2.17 14.42
N VAL A 459 -16.43 -0.94 14.03
CA VAL A 459 -17.70 -0.30 14.40
C VAL A 459 -18.89 -1.10 13.91
N VAL A 460 -18.91 -1.49 12.63
CA VAL A 460 -20.00 -2.27 12.04
C VAL A 460 -20.09 -3.66 12.68
N SER A 461 -18.97 -4.33 12.91
CA SER A 461 -18.94 -5.64 13.59
C SER A 461 -19.49 -5.56 15.02
N MET A 462 -19.16 -4.51 15.76
CA MET A 462 -19.65 -4.31 17.12
C MET A 462 -21.12 -3.89 17.17
N GLU A 463 -21.65 -3.23 16.13
CA GLU A 463 -23.10 -3.02 15.99
C GLU A 463 -23.84 -4.34 15.67
N ALA A 464 -23.30 -5.20 14.80
CA ALA A 464 -23.87 -6.52 14.55
C ALA A 464 -23.88 -7.39 15.84
N ARG A 465 -22.81 -7.32 16.63
CA ARG A 465 -22.74 -7.93 17.97
C ARG A 465 -23.81 -7.38 18.90
N TYR A 466 -23.96 -6.06 18.96
CA TYR A 466 -24.96 -5.39 19.79
C TYR A 466 -26.37 -5.91 19.45
N ASP A 467 -26.75 -5.89 18.17
CA ASP A 467 -28.06 -6.34 17.70
C ASP A 467 -28.32 -7.80 18.08
N LYS A 468 -27.35 -8.69 17.81
CA LYS A 468 -27.44 -10.13 18.09
C LYS A 468 -27.64 -10.41 19.58
N LEU A 469 -26.84 -9.80 20.44
CA LEU A 469 -26.93 -10.01 21.90
C LEU A 469 -28.18 -9.35 22.50
N LYS A 470 -28.56 -8.16 22.02
CA LYS A 470 -29.79 -7.48 22.42
C LYS A 470 -31.02 -8.32 22.05
N ALA A 471 -31.07 -8.90 20.85
CA ALA A 471 -32.15 -9.79 20.42
C ALA A 471 -32.21 -11.08 21.27
N ALA A 472 -31.07 -11.55 21.79
CA ALA A 472 -31.00 -12.67 22.73
C ALA A 472 -31.32 -12.29 24.19
N GLY A 473 -31.61 -11.02 24.48
CA GLY A 473 -31.90 -10.51 25.83
C GLY A 473 -30.67 -10.21 26.69
N ASP A 474 -29.46 -10.31 26.15
CA ASP A 474 -28.20 -9.96 26.84
C ASP A 474 -27.81 -8.50 26.58
N GLU A 475 -28.53 -7.58 27.22
CA GLU A 475 -28.27 -6.15 27.08
C GLU A 475 -26.89 -5.72 27.63
N LYS A 476 -26.38 -6.43 28.65
CA LYS A 476 -25.06 -6.12 29.20
C LYS A 476 -23.97 -6.49 28.20
N GLY A 477 -23.99 -7.70 27.66
CA GLY A 477 -23.05 -8.16 26.64
C GLY A 477 -23.14 -7.34 25.35
N ALA A 478 -24.35 -6.95 24.94
CA ALA A 478 -24.57 -6.08 23.78
C ALA A 478 -23.83 -4.74 23.89
N ASN A 479 -23.85 -4.11 25.08
CA ASN A 479 -23.22 -2.80 25.30
C ASN A 479 -21.75 -2.90 25.74
N GLU A 480 -21.22 -4.09 26.01
CA GLU A 480 -19.90 -4.25 26.63
C GLU A 480 -18.79 -3.65 25.77
N PHE A 481 -18.86 -3.88 24.45
CA PHE A 481 -17.86 -3.49 23.45
C PHE A 481 -18.42 -2.60 22.33
N ARG A 482 -19.62 -2.02 22.51
CA ARG A 482 -20.24 -1.17 21.50
C ARG A 482 -19.42 0.09 21.25
N LEU A 483 -19.19 0.44 19.99
CA LEU A 483 -18.30 1.56 19.59
C LEU A 483 -19.08 2.83 19.19
N VAL A 484 -20.40 2.76 19.18
CA VAL A 484 -21.31 3.83 18.76
C VAL A 484 -22.05 4.40 19.97
N ASP A 485 -22.07 5.73 20.08
CA ASP A 485 -23.00 6.44 20.94
C ASP A 485 -24.37 6.49 20.22
N PRO A 486 -25.44 5.89 20.76
CA PRO A 486 -26.75 5.86 20.09
C PRO A 486 -27.38 7.25 19.94
N THR A 487 -26.85 8.28 20.61
CA THR A 487 -27.30 9.67 20.45
C THR A 487 -26.58 10.43 19.35
N ASP A 488 -25.49 9.87 18.79
CA ASP A 488 -24.65 10.54 17.81
C ASP A 488 -25.28 10.57 16.42
N THR A 489 -25.52 11.80 15.96
CA THR A 489 -26.09 12.12 14.65
C THR A 489 -25.13 12.94 13.79
N SER A 490 -23.83 12.97 14.14
CA SER A 490 -22.82 13.79 13.46
C SER A 490 -22.77 13.46 11.96
N ASN A 491 -22.90 14.48 11.13
CA ASN A 491 -22.70 14.35 9.70
C ASN A 491 -21.24 14.65 9.36
N THR A 492 -20.46 13.59 9.18
CA THR A 492 -19.02 13.67 8.84
C THR A 492 -18.71 12.75 7.68
N THR A 493 -17.77 13.16 6.84
CA THR A 493 -17.24 12.37 5.71
C THR A 493 -15.74 12.12 5.93
N SER A 494 -15.33 10.85 5.91
CA SER A 494 -13.92 10.45 5.96
C SER A 494 -13.22 10.71 4.63
N VAL A 495 -11.90 10.51 4.58
CA VAL A 495 -11.10 10.72 3.35
C VAL A 495 -11.51 9.76 2.23
N GLN A 496 -11.90 8.54 2.58
CA GLN A 496 -12.38 7.51 1.67
C GLN A 496 -13.90 7.58 1.48
N PHE A 497 -14.54 8.67 1.94
CA PHE A 497 -15.98 8.95 1.83
C PHE A 497 -16.89 8.02 2.66
N TYR A 498 -16.39 7.46 3.75
CA TYR A 498 -17.27 6.83 4.74
C TYR A 498 -17.95 7.89 5.62
N ASP A 499 -19.06 7.51 6.25
CA ASP A 499 -19.77 8.38 7.18
C ASP A 499 -19.23 8.23 8.62
N ARG A 500 -20.00 8.69 9.61
CA ARG A 500 -19.65 8.57 11.04
C ARG A 500 -19.32 7.15 11.50
N LYS A 501 -19.71 6.08 10.78
CA LYS A 501 -19.35 4.70 11.14
C LYS A 501 -17.86 4.40 10.97
N SER A 502 -17.10 5.20 10.21
CA SER A 502 -15.64 5.10 10.13
C SER A 502 -14.94 5.55 11.42
N TYR A 503 -15.67 6.24 12.30
CA TYR A 503 -15.12 6.84 13.51
C TYR A 503 -15.65 6.10 14.74
N LEU A 504 -14.80 5.28 15.37
CA LEU A 504 -15.14 4.74 16.68
C LEU A 504 -15.23 5.88 17.70
N ASN A 505 -16.20 5.84 18.61
CA ASN A 505 -16.40 6.96 19.51
C ASN A 505 -15.35 6.95 20.64
N PRO A 506 -14.47 7.95 20.76
CA PRO A 506 -13.36 7.96 21.73
C PRO A 506 -13.82 8.23 23.17
N CYS A 507 -15.07 8.65 23.37
CA CYS A 507 -15.59 9.10 24.65
C CYS A 507 -16.27 7.98 25.45
N LEU A 508 -16.50 6.81 24.85
CA LEU A 508 -17.20 5.70 25.47
C LEU A 508 -16.27 4.83 26.33
N ASP A 509 -16.78 4.41 27.48
CA ASP A 509 -16.11 3.38 28.28
C ASP A 509 -16.08 2.01 27.57
N SER A 510 -17.06 1.72 26.72
CA SER A 510 -17.09 0.50 25.89
C SER A 510 -15.99 0.49 24.83
N SER A 511 -15.67 1.64 24.22
CA SER A 511 -14.53 1.76 23.31
C SER A 511 -13.21 1.46 24.03
N LYS A 512 -13.00 2.00 25.24
CA LYS A 512 -11.82 1.67 26.05
C LYS A 512 -11.75 0.18 26.43
N ARG A 513 -12.89 -0.45 26.75
CA ARG A 513 -12.94 -1.90 27.00
C ARG A 513 -12.62 -2.72 25.76
N PHE A 514 -13.10 -2.31 24.59
CA PHE A 514 -12.78 -2.93 23.31
C PHE A 514 -11.28 -2.86 23.05
N VAL A 515 -10.67 -1.68 23.18
CA VAL A 515 -9.22 -1.49 23.02
C VAL A 515 -8.43 -2.33 24.02
N ASP A 516 -8.79 -2.32 25.31
CA ASP A 516 -8.14 -3.14 26.35
C ASP A 516 -8.22 -4.64 26.05
N LYS A 517 -9.36 -5.11 25.52
CA LYS A 517 -9.56 -6.50 25.12
C LYS A 517 -8.69 -6.87 23.92
N VAL A 518 -8.69 -6.06 22.86
CA VAL A 518 -7.91 -6.32 21.64
C VAL A 518 -6.41 -6.32 21.94
N ILE A 519 -5.90 -5.29 22.64
CA ILE A 519 -4.49 -5.21 23.05
C ILE A 519 -4.10 -6.43 23.89
N GLY A 520 -4.94 -6.82 24.85
CA GLY A 520 -4.69 -7.97 25.71
C GLY A 520 -4.54 -9.28 24.93
N GLU A 521 -5.44 -9.55 23.97
CA GLU A 521 -5.39 -10.77 23.16
C GLU A 521 -4.19 -10.79 22.21
N VAL A 522 -3.90 -9.68 21.53
CA VAL A 522 -2.73 -9.59 20.63
C VAL A 522 -1.42 -9.68 21.41
N ALA A 523 -1.32 -9.01 22.57
CA ALA A 523 -0.17 -9.14 23.46
C ALA A 523 0.05 -10.58 23.95
N GLN A 524 -1.05 -11.31 24.19
CA GLN A 524 -0.97 -12.73 24.58
C GLN A 524 -0.48 -13.61 23.42
N MET A 525 -0.95 -13.37 22.18
CA MET A 525 -0.42 -14.07 20.99
C MET A 525 1.09 -13.83 20.82
N HIS A 526 1.55 -12.60 21.00
CA HIS A 526 2.98 -12.26 20.96
C HIS A 526 3.81 -12.96 22.04
N LYS A 527 3.29 -13.04 23.26
CA LYS A 527 3.93 -13.81 24.35
C LYS A 527 4.08 -15.29 23.97
N GLU A 528 3.04 -15.88 23.40
CA GLU A 528 3.06 -17.29 22.94
C GLU A 528 3.95 -17.52 21.72
N ALA A 529 4.12 -16.50 20.89
CA ALA A 529 5.05 -16.52 19.77
C ALA A 529 6.53 -16.40 20.20
N GLY A 530 6.79 -16.03 21.46
CA GLY A 530 8.16 -15.81 21.94
C GLY A 530 8.76 -14.45 21.52
N GLN A 531 7.93 -13.52 21.06
CA GLN A 531 8.29 -12.13 20.77
C GLN A 531 7.26 -11.21 21.45
N PRO A 532 7.35 -10.99 22.78
CA PRO A 532 6.44 -10.09 23.49
C PRO A 532 6.43 -8.70 22.84
N LEU A 533 5.23 -8.10 22.74
CA LEU A 533 5.06 -6.77 22.14
C LEU A 533 5.91 -5.73 22.84
N THR A 534 6.70 -4.99 22.05
CA THR A 534 7.44 -3.82 22.55
C THR A 534 6.83 -2.51 22.07
N THR A 535 6.15 -2.55 20.91
CA THR A 535 5.46 -1.40 20.30
C THR A 535 4.01 -1.78 19.97
N TRP A 536 3.07 -0.93 20.37
CA TRP A 536 1.69 -0.94 19.87
C TRP A 536 1.50 0.23 18.90
N HIS A 537 0.99 -0.01 17.69
CA HIS A 537 0.63 1.07 16.78
C HIS A 537 -0.86 1.40 16.92
N PHE A 538 -1.14 2.65 17.27
CA PHE A 538 -2.48 3.19 17.49
C PHE A 538 -3.19 3.58 16.19
N GLY A 539 -2.44 3.75 15.09
CA GLY A 539 -2.94 4.39 13.88
C GLY A 539 -3.09 5.88 14.11
N GLY A 540 -4.30 6.41 13.98
CA GLY A 540 -4.65 7.77 14.40
C GLY A 540 -4.62 8.79 13.27
N ASP A 541 -4.49 8.37 12.03
CA ASP A 541 -4.56 9.24 10.88
C ASP A 541 -6.00 9.69 10.56
N GLU A 542 -6.08 10.88 9.97
CA GLU A 542 -7.22 11.42 9.24
C GLU A 542 -8.56 11.51 9.98
N ALA A 543 -8.54 11.60 11.31
CA ALA A 543 -9.72 11.81 12.17
C ALA A 543 -10.33 13.22 12.06
N LYS A 544 -10.86 13.54 10.88
CA LYS A 544 -11.45 14.84 10.49
C LYS A 544 -12.63 14.64 9.53
N ASN A 545 -13.46 15.67 9.35
CA ASN A 545 -14.45 15.73 8.27
C ASN A 545 -13.85 16.44 7.05
N ILE A 546 -13.69 15.75 5.91
CA ILE A 546 -13.10 16.36 4.71
C ILE A 546 -13.95 17.48 4.12
N ARG A 547 -15.26 17.52 4.37
CA ARG A 547 -16.15 18.59 3.89
C ARG A 547 -15.91 19.93 4.59
N LEU A 548 -15.18 19.93 5.71
CA LEU A 548 -14.68 21.14 6.38
C LEU A 548 -13.27 21.52 5.91
N GLY A 549 -12.72 20.82 4.92
CA GLY A 549 -11.41 21.06 4.34
C GLY A 549 -11.30 22.36 3.53
N PRO A 550 -10.07 22.85 3.30
CA PRO A 550 -9.83 24.19 2.75
C PRO A 550 -10.20 24.35 1.26
N GLY A 551 -10.35 23.25 0.51
CA GLY A 551 -10.77 23.30 -0.89
C GLY A 551 -12.28 23.28 -1.10
N TYR A 552 -13.07 23.22 -0.01
CA TYR A 552 -14.52 23.43 -0.02
C TYR A 552 -14.91 24.79 0.58
N GLN A 553 -16.15 25.21 0.32
CA GLN A 553 -16.73 26.44 0.87
C GLN A 553 -18.25 26.33 1.03
N ASP A 554 -18.81 27.05 2.00
CA ASP A 554 -20.25 27.08 2.24
C ASP A 554 -21.02 27.87 1.17
N LYS A 555 -22.12 27.29 0.68
CA LYS A 555 -23.03 27.88 -0.31
C LYS A 555 -23.69 29.18 0.14
N ASN A 556 -23.84 29.39 1.46
CA ASN A 556 -24.40 30.62 2.02
C ASN A 556 -23.30 31.57 2.51
N GLY A 557 -22.04 31.14 2.46
CA GLY A 557 -20.87 31.92 2.77
C GLY A 557 -20.43 32.83 1.62
N LYS A 558 -19.28 33.48 1.81
CA LYS A 558 -18.62 34.23 0.73
C LYS A 558 -18.02 33.25 -0.28
N ILE A 559 -18.55 33.26 -1.49
CA ILE A 559 -18.06 32.39 -2.57
C ILE A 559 -16.75 32.96 -3.14
N GLU A 560 -15.69 32.18 -3.02
CA GLU A 560 -14.36 32.42 -3.58
C GLU A 560 -14.12 31.50 -4.79
N PRO A 561 -13.49 31.99 -5.87
CA PRO A 561 -13.14 31.13 -7.00
C PRO A 561 -12.18 30.00 -6.57
N GLY A 562 -12.30 28.84 -7.20
CA GLY A 562 -11.35 27.73 -7.03
C GLY A 562 -11.59 26.82 -5.83
N LYS A 563 -12.79 26.85 -5.22
CA LYS A 563 -13.21 25.95 -4.14
C LYS A 563 -14.58 25.34 -4.43
N GLY A 564 -14.83 24.10 -4.04
CA GLY A 564 -16.12 23.43 -4.24
C GLY A 564 -17.21 24.00 -3.34
N ILE A 565 -18.36 24.39 -3.92
CA ILE A 565 -19.51 24.91 -3.17
C ILE A 565 -20.34 23.74 -2.61
N ILE A 566 -20.48 23.68 -1.28
CA ILE A 566 -21.29 22.67 -0.57
C ILE A 566 -22.13 23.31 0.54
N ASP A 567 -22.98 22.53 1.21
CA ASP A 567 -23.82 23.00 2.33
C ASP A 567 -23.14 22.72 3.68
N GLN A 568 -22.15 23.54 4.07
CA GLN A 568 -21.35 23.29 5.28
C GLN A 568 -22.15 23.48 6.58
N SER A 569 -23.33 24.10 6.52
CA SER A 569 -24.23 24.19 7.69
C SER A 569 -24.75 22.84 8.19
N LYS A 570 -24.64 21.79 7.37
CA LYS A 570 -24.98 20.41 7.72
C LYS A 570 -23.78 19.59 8.15
N GLU A 571 -22.56 20.12 8.04
CA GLU A 571 -21.33 19.38 8.26
C GLU A 571 -20.84 19.56 9.69
N ASP A 572 -20.53 18.44 10.33
CA ASP A 572 -20.05 18.38 11.70
C ASP A 572 -18.58 17.95 11.72
N LYS A 573 -17.85 18.34 12.77
CA LYS A 573 -16.63 17.63 13.16
C LYS A 573 -17.02 16.22 13.63
N PRO A 574 -16.14 15.20 13.53
CA PRO A 574 -16.40 13.89 14.11
C PRO A 574 -16.88 14.00 15.57
N TRP A 575 -17.92 13.25 15.90
CA TRP A 575 -18.55 13.18 17.24
C TRP A 575 -19.18 14.47 17.77
N ALA A 576 -19.33 15.52 16.96
CA ALA A 576 -19.91 16.80 17.42
C ALA A 576 -21.30 16.65 18.06
N GLN A 577 -22.10 15.69 17.58
CA GLN A 577 -23.45 15.40 18.05
C GLN A 577 -23.51 14.25 19.07
N SER A 578 -22.38 13.64 19.46
CA SER A 578 -22.33 12.65 20.54
C SER A 578 -22.54 13.32 21.89
N GLN A 579 -23.60 12.95 22.61
CA GLN A 579 -23.87 13.51 23.94
C GLN A 579 -22.80 13.08 24.96
N VAL A 580 -22.21 11.90 24.80
CA VAL A 580 -21.12 11.43 25.67
C VAL A 580 -19.88 12.31 25.48
N CYS A 581 -19.50 12.60 24.24
CA CYS A 581 -18.37 13.50 23.96
C CYS A 581 -18.63 14.93 24.42
N GLN A 582 -19.83 15.47 24.20
CA GLN A 582 -20.22 16.78 24.72
C GLN A 582 -20.13 16.84 26.26
N THR A 583 -20.49 15.75 26.95
CA THR A 583 -20.39 15.66 28.42
C THR A 583 -18.92 15.61 28.86
N LEU A 584 -18.08 14.87 28.14
CA LEU A 584 -16.64 14.80 28.40
C LEU A 584 -15.99 16.18 28.28
N ILE A 585 -16.29 16.93 27.21
CA ILE A 585 -15.79 18.30 27.01
C ILE A 585 -16.30 19.24 28.11
N LYS A 586 -17.60 19.19 28.44
CA LYS A 586 -18.18 19.99 29.54
C LYS A 586 -17.53 19.71 30.90
N SER A 587 -16.97 18.51 31.11
CA SER A 587 -16.24 18.17 32.33
C SER A 587 -14.86 18.82 32.44
N GLY A 588 -14.35 19.42 31.36
CA GLY A 588 -13.03 20.05 31.29
C GLY A 588 -11.87 19.08 31.07
N LYS A 589 -12.14 17.80 30.78
CA LYS A 589 -11.11 16.78 30.50
C LYS A 589 -10.50 16.89 29.09
N VAL A 590 -11.27 17.42 28.15
CA VAL A 590 -10.88 17.67 26.75
C VAL A 590 -11.32 19.08 26.39
N GLU A 591 -10.48 19.82 25.69
CA GLU A 591 -10.72 21.23 25.36
C GLU A 591 -11.93 21.41 24.44
N ASP A 592 -11.98 20.65 23.35
CA ASP A 592 -13.06 20.66 22.37
C ASP A 592 -13.08 19.36 21.54
N MET A 593 -13.93 19.32 20.51
CA MET A 593 -14.05 18.15 19.62
C MET A 593 -12.78 17.88 18.80
N GLU A 594 -11.97 18.91 18.52
CA GLU A 594 -10.75 18.76 17.70
C GLU A 594 -9.63 18.06 18.46
N HIS A 595 -9.61 18.18 19.78
CA HIS A 595 -8.64 17.53 20.66
C HIS A 595 -8.98 16.07 21.02
N LEU A 596 -10.15 15.56 20.61
CA LEU A 596 -10.58 14.19 20.91
C LEU A 596 -9.62 13.09 20.39
N PRO A 597 -9.05 13.16 19.17
CA PRO A 597 -8.12 12.15 18.69
C PRO A 597 -6.86 12.04 19.56
N SER A 598 -6.18 13.16 19.83
CA SER A 598 -4.98 13.17 20.69
C SER A 598 -5.29 12.81 22.14
N HIS A 599 -6.46 13.22 22.68
CA HIS A 599 -6.91 12.76 23.99
C HIS A 599 -7.08 11.24 24.03
N PHE A 600 -7.71 10.66 23.01
CA PHE A 600 -7.91 9.22 22.92
C PHE A 600 -6.60 8.46 22.81
N ALA A 601 -5.64 8.95 22.03
CA ALA A 601 -4.30 8.38 21.95
C ALA A 601 -3.60 8.37 23.33
N ILE A 602 -3.75 9.44 24.12
CA ILE A 602 -3.23 9.49 25.49
C ILE A 602 -3.89 8.44 26.38
N GLU A 603 -5.22 8.29 26.32
CA GLU A 603 -5.95 7.25 27.07
C GLU A 603 -5.53 5.83 26.63
N VAL A 604 -5.39 5.57 25.33
CA VAL A 604 -4.92 4.28 24.82
C VAL A 604 -3.48 3.99 25.26
N SER A 605 -2.61 5.00 25.33
CA SER A 605 -1.25 4.79 25.84
C SER A 605 -1.23 4.28 27.30
N GLN A 606 -2.22 4.63 28.11
CA GLN A 606 -2.36 4.10 29.48
C GLN A 606 -2.73 2.61 29.45
N ILE A 607 -3.59 2.21 28.51
CA ILE A 607 -3.97 0.80 28.29
C ILE A 607 -2.76 0.00 27.79
N VAL A 608 -2.05 0.51 26.78
CA VAL A 608 -0.81 -0.08 26.25
C VAL A 608 0.20 -0.31 27.39
N ASN A 609 0.46 0.72 28.21
CA ASN A 609 1.37 0.63 29.34
C ASN A 609 0.88 -0.36 30.42
N LYS A 610 -0.43 -0.42 30.70
CA LYS A 610 -1.05 -1.40 31.63
C LYS A 610 -0.80 -2.85 31.18
N HIS A 611 -0.74 -3.12 29.88
CA HIS A 611 -0.39 -4.44 29.33
C HIS A 611 1.13 -4.73 29.30
N GLY A 612 1.95 -3.79 29.79
CA GLY A 612 3.40 -3.92 29.89
C GLY A 612 4.15 -3.63 28.59
N ILE A 613 3.52 -2.95 27.64
CA ILE A 613 4.11 -2.55 26.36
C ILE A 613 4.73 -1.15 26.54
N GLU A 614 6.02 -1.01 26.26
CA GLU A 614 6.78 0.18 26.65
C GLU A 614 6.72 1.34 25.64
N LYS A 615 6.34 1.06 24.39
CA LYS A 615 6.27 2.03 23.30
C LYS A 615 4.89 2.03 22.65
N MET A 616 4.38 3.23 22.38
CA MET A 616 3.26 3.43 21.45
C MET A 616 3.78 4.13 20.19
N GLN A 617 3.18 3.85 19.04
CA GLN A 617 3.47 4.53 17.78
C GLN A 617 2.15 4.92 17.11
N ALA A 618 2.16 5.95 16.27
CA ALA A 618 0.97 6.45 15.58
C ALA A 618 1.37 7.16 14.28
N TRP A 619 0.43 7.33 13.37
CA TRP A 619 0.54 8.38 12.35
C TRP A 619 0.51 9.74 13.06
N GLN A 620 1.37 10.65 12.59
CA GLN A 620 1.71 11.86 13.32
C GLN A 620 0.48 12.72 13.69
N ASP A 621 -0.50 12.82 12.81
CA ASP A 621 -1.66 13.71 12.94
C ASP A 621 -2.59 13.31 14.08
N GLY A 622 -2.65 12.03 14.46
CA GLY A 622 -3.37 11.58 15.65
C GLY A 622 -2.80 12.15 16.95
N LEU A 623 -1.53 12.54 16.96
CA LEU A 623 -0.83 13.06 18.14
C LEU A 623 -0.57 14.57 18.10
N LYS A 624 -1.02 15.28 17.04
CA LYS A 624 -0.61 16.66 16.75
C LYS A 624 -0.95 17.67 17.86
N ASP A 625 -2.06 17.43 18.58
CA ASP A 625 -2.54 18.31 19.63
C ASP A 625 -1.99 17.92 21.02
N ALA A 626 -1.27 16.81 21.12
CA ALA A 626 -0.52 16.49 22.33
C ALA A 626 0.67 17.44 22.48
N LYS A 627 0.88 17.90 23.72
CA LYS A 627 1.94 18.86 24.05
C LYS A 627 3.33 18.38 23.59
N ASP A 628 3.69 17.16 24.00
CA ASP A 628 4.96 16.49 23.71
C ASP A 628 4.83 14.99 24.06
N ALA A 629 5.87 14.21 23.78
CA ALA A 629 5.88 12.77 24.04
C ALA A 629 5.68 12.39 25.53
N LYS A 630 5.86 13.32 26.49
CA LYS A 630 5.67 13.07 27.92
C LYS A 630 4.20 13.09 28.34
N ALA A 631 3.29 13.49 27.45
CA ALA A 631 1.86 13.41 27.69
C ALA A 631 1.34 11.96 27.74
N PHE A 632 2.09 11.01 27.17
CA PHE A 632 1.70 9.61 27.06
C PHE A 632 2.25 8.77 28.23
N ALA A 633 1.55 7.68 28.56
CA ALA A 633 1.92 6.81 29.67
C ALA A 633 3.04 5.81 29.32
N THR A 634 3.26 5.52 28.03
CA THR A 634 4.35 4.68 27.56
C THR A 634 5.69 5.42 27.71
N LYS A 635 6.78 4.67 27.93
CA LYS A 635 8.12 5.25 28.11
C LYS A 635 8.64 5.95 26.85
N ARG A 636 8.19 5.48 25.69
CA ARG A 636 8.59 5.94 24.36
C ARG A 636 7.34 6.15 23.50
N VAL A 637 7.39 7.15 22.63
CA VAL A 637 6.34 7.41 21.64
C VAL A 637 6.99 7.64 20.30
N GLY A 638 6.64 6.81 19.32
CA GLY A 638 7.08 6.98 17.94
C GLY A 638 6.01 7.66 17.09
N VAL A 639 6.43 8.27 16.00
CA VAL A 639 5.52 8.76 14.96
C VAL A 639 5.97 8.28 13.59
N ASN A 640 5.03 7.76 12.80
CA ASN A 640 5.21 7.62 11.36
C ASN A 640 5.03 9.01 10.76
N PHE A 641 6.14 9.60 10.31
CA PHE A 641 6.14 10.94 9.74
C PHE A 641 5.83 10.90 8.25
N TRP A 642 4.65 11.38 7.86
CA TRP A 642 4.06 11.14 6.53
C TRP A 642 3.71 12.42 5.75
N ASP A 643 4.20 13.58 6.16
CA ASP A 643 4.10 14.79 5.32
C ASP A 643 4.95 14.62 4.05
N THR A 644 4.50 15.13 2.91
CA THR A 644 5.35 15.30 1.72
C THR A 644 6.35 16.43 1.93
N LEU A 645 7.54 16.33 1.35
CA LEU A 645 8.57 17.37 1.48
C LEU A 645 8.16 18.67 0.80
N TYR A 646 7.61 18.61 -0.42
CA TYR A 646 7.28 19.83 -1.18
C TYR A 646 6.14 20.66 -0.55
N TRP A 647 5.42 20.12 0.44
CA TRP A 647 4.46 20.85 1.28
C TRP A 647 5.01 21.21 2.67
N GLY A 648 6.33 21.27 2.83
CA GLY A 648 6.97 21.72 4.07
C GLY A 648 7.34 20.60 5.05
N GLY A 649 7.16 19.32 4.67
CA GLY A 649 7.55 18.17 5.49
C GLY A 649 9.03 18.20 5.91
N PHE A 650 9.90 18.84 5.12
CA PHE A 650 11.32 19.04 5.45
C PHE A 650 11.58 19.94 6.67
N ASP A 651 10.57 20.69 7.14
CA ASP A 651 10.65 21.58 8.30
C ASP A 651 9.70 21.17 9.44
N THR A 652 8.52 20.62 9.13
CA THR A 652 7.58 20.14 10.17
C THR A 652 8.11 18.91 10.90
N VAL A 653 8.93 18.08 10.26
CA VAL A 653 9.59 16.92 10.88
C VAL A 653 10.38 17.28 12.13
N ASN A 654 11.02 18.46 12.12
CA ASN A 654 11.86 18.93 13.22
C ASN A 654 11.06 19.06 14.51
N ASP A 655 9.82 19.52 14.44
CA ASP A 655 8.99 19.75 15.62
C ASP A 655 8.65 18.45 16.34
N TRP A 656 8.45 17.35 15.60
CA TRP A 656 8.20 16.03 16.16
C TRP A 656 9.37 15.53 16.97
N ALA A 657 10.57 15.54 16.39
CA ALA A 657 11.77 15.11 17.09
C ALA A 657 12.08 16.02 18.29
N ASN A 658 11.91 17.34 18.14
CA ASN A 658 12.14 18.32 19.21
C ASN A 658 11.11 18.22 20.36
N LYS A 659 9.90 17.70 20.10
CA LYS A 659 8.89 17.34 21.11
C LYS A 659 9.15 15.96 21.76
N GLY A 660 10.26 15.31 21.43
CA GLY A 660 10.69 14.05 22.05
C GLY A 660 10.07 12.78 21.44
N TYR A 661 9.39 12.90 20.29
CA TYR A 661 8.91 11.73 19.56
C TYR A 661 10.05 11.06 18.79
N GLU A 662 10.00 9.73 18.70
CA GLU A 662 10.88 8.97 17.82
C GLU A 662 10.34 9.01 16.39
N VAL A 663 10.97 9.81 15.53
CA VAL A 663 10.54 9.98 14.15
C VAL A 663 10.94 8.78 13.31
N THR A 664 9.95 8.00 12.89
CA THR A 664 10.04 7.01 11.81
C THR A 664 9.66 7.71 10.52
N VAL A 665 10.62 7.94 9.63
CA VAL A 665 10.41 8.62 8.36
C VAL A 665 9.58 7.74 7.43
N SER A 666 8.46 8.27 6.96
CA SER A 666 7.46 7.58 6.15
C SER A 666 6.92 8.48 5.02
N ASN A 667 7.75 9.35 4.44
CA ASN A 667 7.27 10.35 3.47
C ASN A 667 6.66 9.70 2.21
N PRO A 668 5.40 10.00 1.84
CA PRO A 668 4.70 9.39 0.71
C PRO A 668 5.30 9.75 -0.64
N ASP A 669 5.91 10.92 -0.75
CA ASP A 669 6.61 11.35 -1.96
C ASP A 669 7.92 10.57 -2.24
N TYR A 670 8.29 9.59 -1.41
CA TYR A 670 9.39 8.65 -1.66
C TYR A 670 9.03 7.20 -1.36
N VAL A 671 8.53 6.90 -0.16
CA VAL A 671 8.51 5.52 0.38
C VAL A 671 7.11 4.91 0.47
N TYR A 672 6.13 5.48 -0.22
CA TYR A 672 4.84 4.83 -0.45
C TYR A 672 4.94 3.95 -1.70
N MET A 673 4.80 2.65 -1.48
CA MET A 673 4.89 1.56 -2.45
C MET A 673 3.53 1.18 -3.03
N ASP A 674 2.44 1.78 -2.58
CA ASP A 674 1.17 1.76 -3.30
C ASP A 674 1.22 2.68 -4.54
N PHE A 675 2.19 3.61 -4.60
CA PHE A 675 2.37 4.52 -5.73
C PHE A 675 3.06 3.90 -6.95
N PRO A 676 2.77 4.37 -8.18
CA PRO A 676 3.37 3.89 -9.42
C PRO A 676 4.90 3.90 -9.38
N TYR A 677 5.52 2.97 -10.12
CA TYR A 677 6.96 3.03 -10.37
C TYR A 677 7.32 4.14 -11.38
N GLU A 678 6.41 4.46 -12.29
CA GLU A 678 6.66 5.48 -13.31
C GLU A 678 5.38 6.16 -13.77
N VAL A 679 5.53 7.31 -14.42
CA VAL A 679 4.39 8.06 -14.97
C VAL A 679 3.98 7.44 -16.30
N ASN A 680 3.16 6.39 -16.23
CA ASN A 680 2.51 5.77 -17.37
C ASN A 680 1.11 5.32 -16.92
N PRO A 681 0.01 5.68 -17.61
CA PRO A 681 -1.34 5.35 -17.18
C PRO A 681 -1.62 3.85 -16.97
N GLN A 682 -0.81 2.96 -17.57
CA GLN A 682 -0.93 1.51 -17.41
C GLN A 682 -0.22 0.98 -16.14
N GLU A 683 0.55 1.80 -15.43
CA GLU A 683 1.03 1.43 -14.10
C GLU A 683 -0.12 1.44 -13.09
N ASN A 684 -0.07 0.52 -12.13
CA ASN A 684 -1.07 0.43 -11.08
C ASN A 684 -0.60 1.22 -9.85
N GLY A 685 -1.49 2.04 -9.29
CA GLY A 685 -1.29 2.65 -7.97
C GLY A 685 -2.02 3.97 -7.75
N TYR A 686 -2.11 4.37 -6.49
CA TYR A 686 -2.49 5.73 -6.12
C TYR A 686 -1.34 6.71 -6.29
N TYR A 687 -1.60 8.02 -6.28
CA TYR A 687 -0.59 9.00 -6.71
C TYR A 687 -0.82 10.39 -6.09
N TRP A 688 -1.48 10.44 -4.93
CA TRP A 688 -1.86 11.68 -4.29
C TRP A 688 -0.65 12.50 -3.80
N GLY A 689 0.39 11.81 -3.29
CA GLY A 689 1.60 12.42 -2.73
C GLY A 689 2.73 12.59 -3.75
N THR A 690 2.79 11.79 -4.81
CA THR A 690 3.70 11.99 -5.94
C THR A 690 3.28 11.10 -7.11
N ARG A 691 3.75 11.41 -8.33
CA ARG A 691 3.35 10.69 -9.54
C ARG A 691 4.06 9.35 -9.71
N PHE A 692 5.24 9.17 -9.10
CA PHE A 692 5.97 7.90 -9.14
C PHE A 692 7.03 7.79 -8.05
N ASN A 693 7.37 6.57 -7.65
CA ASN A 693 8.45 6.18 -6.74
C ASN A 693 9.18 4.94 -7.30
N ASP A 694 10.07 5.13 -8.27
CA ASP A 694 10.93 4.03 -8.74
C ASP A 694 12.07 3.73 -7.77
N GLU A 695 12.80 2.66 -8.07
CA GLU A 695 13.99 2.22 -7.33
C GLU A 695 15.00 3.37 -7.20
N ARG A 696 15.24 4.12 -8.28
CA ARG A 696 16.22 5.21 -8.31
C ARG A 696 15.83 6.36 -7.39
N LYS A 697 14.57 6.77 -7.39
CA LYS A 697 14.07 7.87 -6.57
C LYS A 697 14.13 7.53 -5.09
N ILE A 698 13.71 6.32 -4.71
CA ILE A 698 13.81 5.85 -3.32
C ILE A 698 15.27 5.75 -2.88
N PHE A 699 16.15 5.20 -3.73
CA PHE A 699 17.58 5.19 -3.43
C PHE A 699 18.12 6.61 -3.21
N SER A 700 17.68 7.59 -4.01
CA SER A 700 18.18 8.97 -3.93
C SER A 700 17.64 9.77 -2.74
N PHE A 701 16.70 9.19 -1.97
CA PHE A 701 16.13 9.83 -0.78
C PHE A 701 17.17 9.91 0.34
N ALA A 702 17.28 11.08 0.96
CA ALA A 702 18.10 11.30 2.15
C ALA A 702 17.18 11.60 3.36
N PRO A 703 16.84 10.58 4.17
CA PRO A 703 15.86 10.71 5.24
C PRO A 703 16.32 11.60 6.39
N ASP A 704 17.64 11.69 6.62
CA ASP A 704 18.22 12.40 7.77
C ASP A 704 18.68 13.84 7.49
N ASN A 705 18.43 14.29 6.26
CA ASN A 705 18.62 15.68 5.85
C ASN A 705 17.56 16.03 4.80
N MET A 706 16.30 16.05 5.24
CA MET A 706 15.15 16.20 4.34
C MET A 706 15.24 17.38 3.36
N PRO A 707 15.77 18.57 3.71
CA PRO A 707 15.91 19.67 2.77
C PRO A 707 16.73 19.35 1.51
N GLN A 708 17.76 18.48 1.61
CA GLN A 708 18.63 18.24 0.45
C GLN A 708 17.92 17.60 -0.75
N ASN A 709 16.78 16.94 -0.50
CA ASN A 709 16.03 16.24 -1.52
C ASN A 709 15.46 17.20 -2.59
N ALA A 710 15.32 18.50 -2.28
CA ALA A 710 14.96 19.53 -3.26
C ALA A 710 15.90 19.58 -4.48
N GLU A 711 17.16 19.18 -4.33
CA GLU A 711 18.12 19.12 -5.43
C GLU A 711 18.13 17.80 -6.21
N THR A 712 17.56 16.73 -5.66
CA THR A 712 17.65 15.36 -6.19
C THR A 712 16.30 14.77 -6.60
N SER A 713 15.21 15.52 -6.43
CA SER A 713 13.86 15.11 -6.84
C SER A 713 13.03 16.30 -7.32
N VAL A 714 11.79 16.00 -7.69
CA VAL A 714 10.77 16.95 -8.11
C VAL A 714 9.47 16.66 -7.33
N ASP A 715 8.58 17.64 -7.27
CA ASP A 715 7.28 17.50 -6.62
C ASP A 715 6.30 16.59 -7.42
N ARG A 716 5.06 16.46 -6.93
CA ARG A 716 4.02 15.63 -7.55
C ARG A 716 3.64 16.01 -8.99
N ASP A 717 3.99 17.22 -9.43
CA ASP A 717 3.73 17.76 -10.76
C ASP A 717 5.01 17.88 -11.59
N GLY A 718 6.13 17.32 -11.13
CA GLY A 718 7.40 17.33 -11.84
C GLY A 718 8.15 18.67 -11.73
N ASN A 719 7.75 19.57 -10.84
CA ASN A 719 8.43 20.84 -10.64
C ASN A 719 9.58 20.71 -9.63
N PHE A 720 10.59 21.57 -9.81
CA PHE A 720 11.54 21.82 -8.75
C PHE A 720 10.87 22.51 -7.57
N PHE A 721 11.29 22.15 -6.37
CA PHE A 721 10.87 22.82 -5.13
C PHE A 721 12.08 23.36 -4.38
N THR A 722 11.82 24.17 -3.37
CA THR A 722 12.83 24.72 -2.46
C THR A 722 12.58 24.18 -1.06
N ALA A 723 13.64 23.85 -0.35
CA ALA A 723 13.55 23.32 1.01
C ALA A 723 14.63 23.90 1.91
N LYS A 724 14.23 24.29 3.10
CA LYS A 724 15.05 24.89 4.15
C LYS A 724 14.37 24.68 5.50
N SER A 725 15.13 24.36 6.54
CA SER A 725 14.67 24.52 7.91
C SER A 725 15.70 25.29 8.73
N ASP A 726 15.23 26.17 9.61
CA ASP A 726 16.04 26.88 10.60
C ASP A 726 16.01 26.18 11.97
N LYS A 727 15.22 25.10 12.11
CA LYS A 727 14.98 24.42 13.38
C LYS A 727 16.12 23.45 13.74
N PRO A 728 16.32 23.12 15.02
CA PRO A 728 17.20 22.03 15.41
C PRO A 728 16.72 20.69 14.83
N TRP A 729 17.66 19.82 14.47
CA TRP A 729 17.39 18.45 14.00
C TRP A 729 18.26 17.47 14.80
N PRO A 730 17.67 16.68 15.72
CA PRO A 730 18.43 15.71 16.51
C PRO A 730 18.69 14.39 15.75
N GLY A 731 18.04 14.16 14.61
CA GLY A 731 18.21 12.96 13.78
C GLY A 731 16.94 12.09 13.68
N VAL A 732 16.93 11.23 12.68
CA VAL A 732 15.89 10.21 12.44
C VAL A 732 16.06 9.02 13.39
N TYR A 733 14.94 8.45 13.89
CA TYR A 733 14.96 7.16 14.60
C TYR A 733 14.94 5.96 13.64
N GLY A 734 14.15 6.05 12.57
CA GLY A 734 14.02 5.00 11.56
C GLY A 734 13.46 5.44 10.21
N LEU A 735 13.48 4.50 9.27
CA LEU A 735 12.86 4.63 7.94
C LEU A 735 11.83 3.50 7.77
N SER A 736 10.67 3.81 7.22
CA SER A 736 9.64 2.83 6.88
C SER A 736 9.08 3.06 5.47
N ALA A 737 8.89 1.98 4.72
CA ALA A 737 8.18 2.02 3.44
C ALA A 737 6.82 1.32 3.55
N GLN A 738 5.81 1.93 2.93
CA GLN A 738 4.40 1.58 3.12
C GLN A 738 3.84 0.94 1.86
N LEU A 739 3.31 -0.28 1.94
CA LEU A 739 2.37 -0.76 0.95
C LEU A 739 0.94 -0.66 1.51
N TRP A 740 0.21 0.38 1.09
CA TRP A 740 -1.24 0.43 1.18
C TRP A 740 -1.89 -0.42 0.08
N SER A 741 -3.14 -0.87 0.29
CA SER A 741 -3.71 -1.97 -0.48
C SER A 741 -5.02 -1.66 -1.22
N GLU A 742 -5.37 -0.40 -1.47
CA GLU A 742 -6.62 -0.03 -2.17
C GLU A 742 -6.71 -0.65 -3.57
N THR A 743 -5.63 -0.54 -4.35
CA THR A 743 -5.53 -1.06 -5.72
C THR A 743 -4.69 -2.34 -5.83
N THR A 744 -4.21 -2.86 -4.69
CA THR A 744 -3.34 -4.03 -4.57
C THR A 744 -4.17 -5.27 -4.25
N ARG A 745 -5.03 -5.68 -5.18
CA ARG A 745 -6.06 -6.69 -4.92
C ARG A 745 -5.55 -8.14 -4.81
N THR A 746 -4.29 -8.42 -5.12
CA THR A 746 -3.75 -9.78 -5.15
C THR A 746 -2.36 -9.81 -4.53
N ASP A 747 -1.91 -10.99 -4.10
CA ASP A 747 -0.55 -11.19 -3.59
C ASP A 747 0.50 -10.88 -4.67
N GLU A 748 0.22 -11.20 -5.94
CA GLU A 748 1.09 -10.88 -7.07
C GLU A 748 1.22 -9.35 -7.27
N MET A 749 0.13 -8.60 -7.10
CA MET A 749 0.18 -7.13 -7.13
C MET A 749 0.96 -6.56 -5.95
N MET A 750 0.80 -7.15 -4.76
CA MET A 750 1.59 -6.79 -3.58
C MET A 750 3.08 -6.96 -3.86
N GLU A 751 3.47 -8.10 -4.41
CA GLU A 751 4.85 -8.40 -4.75
C GLU A 751 5.38 -7.47 -5.86
N TYR A 752 4.59 -7.21 -6.92
CA TYR A 752 4.94 -6.25 -7.97
C TYR A 752 5.24 -4.86 -7.39
N LYS A 753 4.41 -4.41 -6.43
CA LYS A 753 4.52 -3.08 -5.82
C LYS A 753 5.66 -2.95 -4.83
N ILE A 754 5.96 -3.98 -4.05
CA ILE A 754 7.07 -3.96 -3.09
C ILE A 754 8.42 -4.13 -3.80
N TYR A 755 8.48 -5.04 -4.77
CA TYR A 755 9.74 -5.50 -5.34
C TYR A 755 9.95 -5.01 -6.78
N PRO A 756 11.16 -4.56 -7.13
CA PRO A 756 12.39 -4.66 -6.34
C PRO A 756 12.72 -3.43 -5.48
N ARG A 757 11.92 -2.36 -5.52
CA ARG A 757 12.26 -1.07 -4.87
C ARG A 757 12.47 -1.16 -3.35
N VAL A 758 11.91 -2.15 -2.67
CA VAL A 758 12.23 -2.40 -1.25
C VAL A 758 13.71 -2.62 -0.98
N MET A 759 14.51 -3.13 -1.93
CA MET A 759 15.96 -3.24 -1.76
C MET A 759 16.61 -1.87 -1.55
N THR A 760 16.06 -0.82 -2.18
CA THR A 760 16.57 0.55 -2.04
C THR A 760 16.16 1.19 -0.73
N VAL A 761 14.98 0.83 -0.19
CA VAL A 761 14.56 1.16 1.18
C VAL A 761 15.51 0.52 2.18
N ALA A 762 15.81 -0.78 1.99
CA ALA A 762 16.73 -1.50 2.84
C ALA A 762 18.15 -0.90 2.82
N GLU A 763 18.63 -0.50 1.64
CA GLU A 763 19.89 0.23 1.47
C GLU A 763 19.88 1.52 2.27
N ARG A 764 18.88 2.39 2.06
CA ARG A 764 18.84 3.72 2.70
C ARG A 764 18.55 3.65 4.19
N GLY A 765 17.86 2.61 4.64
CA GLY A 765 17.60 2.34 6.06
C GLY A 765 18.81 1.77 6.80
N TRP A 766 19.73 1.08 6.10
CA TRP A 766 20.95 0.50 6.67
C TRP A 766 22.16 1.42 6.53
N HIS A 767 22.41 1.91 5.32
CA HIS A 767 23.61 2.63 4.92
C HIS A 767 23.36 4.14 4.82
N ARG A 768 24.31 4.92 5.33
CA ARG A 768 24.38 6.37 5.11
C ARG A 768 25.44 6.63 4.05
N ALA A 769 25.01 7.02 2.85
CA ALA A 769 25.92 7.23 1.74
C ALA A 769 26.69 8.55 1.88
N GLY A 770 27.88 8.64 1.27
CA GLY A 770 28.73 9.83 1.35
C GLY A 770 28.13 11.11 0.73
N TRP A 771 27.15 10.97 -0.16
CA TRP A 771 26.40 12.10 -0.74
C TRP A 771 25.24 12.57 0.15
N GLU A 772 24.89 11.82 1.21
CA GLU A 772 23.92 12.24 2.23
C GLU A 772 24.58 13.19 3.22
N GLN A 773 24.41 14.50 2.97
CA GLN A 773 25.05 15.53 3.77
C GLN A 773 24.50 15.57 5.19
N ASP A 774 25.32 16.02 6.15
CA ASP A 774 24.79 16.41 7.46
C ASP A 774 23.76 17.52 7.30
N TYR A 775 22.68 17.43 8.07
CA TYR A 775 21.72 18.52 8.21
C TYR A 775 22.42 19.80 8.69
N LYS A 776 22.06 20.94 8.09
CA LYS A 776 22.53 22.27 8.52
C LYS A 776 21.35 23.23 8.57
N ALA A 777 20.98 23.64 9.78
CA ALA A 777 19.98 24.69 9.97
C ALA A 777 20.35 25.94 9.17
N GLY A 778 19.37 26.55 8.53
CA GLY A 778 19.55 27.72 7.69
C GLY A 778 20.01 27.44 6.26
N ARG A 779 20.44 26.22 5.93
CA ARG A 779 20.81 25.85 4.56
C ARG A 779 19.57 25.64 3.71
N GLU A 780 19.49 26.39 2.63
CA GLU A 780 18.44 26.29 1.63
C GLU A 780 18.94 25.52 0.39
N TYR A 781 18.16 24.55 -0.04
CA TYR A 781 18.36 23.80 -1.28
C TYR A 781 17.25 24.17 -2.24
N LYS A 782 17.59 24.53 -3.48
CA LYS A 782 16.65 24.95 -4.52
C LYS A 782 16.86 24.08 -5.75
N GLY A 783 15.86 23.26 -6.08
CA GLY A 783 15.92 22.39 -7.25
C GLY A 783 16.22 23.17 -8.53
N GLY A 784 17.15 22.67 -9.33
CA GLY A 784 17.58 23.31 -10.58
C GLY A 784 18.43 24.57 -10.43
N GLU A 785 18.61 25.12 -9.22
CA GLU A 785 19.37 26.36 -8.97
C GLU A 785 20.63 26.10 -8.13
N THR A 786 20.50 25.47 -6.97
CA THR A 786 21.65 25.14 -6.12
C THR A 786 22.28 23.81 -6.54
N ASN A 787 23.57 23.65 -6.24
CA ASN A 787 24.35 22.44 -6.52
C ASN A 787 25.20 22.07 -5.30
N LEU A 788 24.53 21.94 -4.16
CA LEU A 788 25.15 21.60 -2.88
C LEU A 788 25.35 20.09 -2.75
N VAL A 789 24.45 19.27 -3.30
CA VAL A 789 24.53 17.81 -3.23
C VAL A 789 25.54 17.28 -4.25
N ASP A 790 26.37 16.31 -3.87
CA ASP A 790 27.27 15.62 -4.81
C ASP A 790 26.49 14.60 -5.67
N LYS A 791 25.82 15.13 -6.70
CA LYS A 791 25.00 14.34 -7.64
C LYS A 791 25.83 13.34 -8.45
N LYS A 792 27.14 13.57 -8.61
CA LYS A 792 28.04 12.64 -9.30
C LYS A 792 28.31 11.40 -8.45
N SER A 793 28.58 11.59 -7.15
CA SER A 793 28.70 10.48 -6.21
C SER A 793 27.38 9.71 -6.08
N LEU A 794 26.25 10.41 -5.97
CA LEU A 794 24.92 9.79 -6.00
C LEU A 794 24.69 8.93 -7.25
N LEU A 795 24.97 9.46 -8.45
CA LEU A 795 24.82 8.71 -9.70
C LEU A 795 25.74 7.50 -9.76
N SER A 796 27.00 7.63 -9.36
CA SER A 796 27.95 6.51 -9.34
C SER A 796 27.51 5.41 -8.37
N ASP A 797 26.92 5.80 -7.24
CA ASP A 797 26.41 4.91 -6.21
C ASP A 797 25.16 4.17 -6.71
N TRP A 798 24.20 4.91 -7.28
CA TRP A 798 23.03 4.34 -7.94
C TRP A 798 23.41 3.39 -9.08
N GLN A 799 24.36 3.75 -9.95
CA GLN A 799 24.78 2.90 -11.06
C GLN A 799 25.34 1.56 -10.55
N ARG A 800 26.16 1.57 -9.48
CA ARG A 800 26.63 0.33 -8.84
C ARG A 800 25.44 -0.49 -8.33
N PHE A 801 24.54 0.15 -7.59
CA PHE A 801 23.40 -0.52 -6.96
C PHE A 801 22.43 -1.13 -7.98
N ALA A 802 22.06 -0.37 -9.02
CA ALA A 802 21.20 -0.82 -10.11
C ALA A 802 21.77 -2.05 -10.85
N ASN A 803 23.09 -2.08 -11.05
CA ASN A 803 23.77 -3.22 -11.64
C ASN A 803 23.80 -4.44 -10.70
N LEU A 804 23.95 -4.25 -9.39
CA LEU A 804 23.85 -5.38 -8.44
C LEU A 804 22.43 -5.97 -8.43
N MET A 805 21.40 -5.12 -8.51
CA MET A 805 20.02 -5.59 -8.67
C MET A 805 19.86 -6.41 -9.95
N GLY A 806 20.14 -5.82 -11.11
CA GLY A 806 19.93 -6.47 -12.41
C GLY A 806 20.81 -7.68 -12.68
N GLN A 807 22.09 -7.66 -12.25
CA GLN A 807 23.02 -8.75 -12.51
C GLN A 807 23.02 -9.85 -11.45
N ARG A 808 22.48 -9.61 -10.24
CA ARG A 808 22.61 -10.57 -9.12
C ARG A 808 21.35 -10.76 -8.29
N GLU A 809 20.78 -9.70 -7.73
CA GLU A 809 19.75 -9.84 -6.69
C GLU A 809 18.39 -10.27 -7.23
N LEU A 810 17.98 -9.81 -8.43
CA LEU A 810 16.70 -10.23 -9.02
C LEU A 810 16.64 -11.73 -9.29
N ALA A 811 17.76 -12.36 -9.65
CA ALA A 811 17.83 -13.81 -9.81
C ALA A 811 17.62 -14.57 -8.48
N LYS A 812 17.90 -13.93 -7.34
CA LYS A 812 17.60 -14.49 -6.03
C LYS A 812 16.12 -14.35 -5.68
N MET A 813 15.47 -13.29 -6.14
CA MET A 813 14.02 -13.14 -6.04
C MET A 813 13.27 -14.16 -6.89
N ASP A 814 13.75 -14.45 -8.12
CA ASP A 814 13.22 -15.55 -8.95
C ASP A 814 13.25 -16.89 -8.17
N LYS A 815 14.39 -17.20 -7.54
CA LYS A 815 14.54 -18.42 -6.71
C LYS A 815 13.59 -18.44 -5.53
N ALA A 816 13.27 -17.27 -4.96
CA ALA A 816 12.35 -17.13 -3.84
C ALA A 816 10.86 -17.18 -4.25
N GLY A 817 10.56 -17.25 -5.54
CA GLY A 817 9.19 -17.25 -6.05
C GLY A 817 8.46 -15.94 -5.77
N VAL A 818 9.16 -14.81 -5.91
CA VAL A 818 8.61 -13.47 -5.72
C VAL A 818 8.28 -12.84 -7.07
N GLU A 819 7.05 -12.36 -7.23
CA GLU A 819 6.51 -11.74 -8.43
C GLU A 819 6.86 -10.23 -8.54
N TYR A 820 8.15 -9.89 -8.44
CA TYR A 820 8.62 -8.51 -8.55
C TYR A 820 8.33 -7.86 -9.92
N ARG A 821 8.25 -6.52 -9.96
CA ARG A 821 8.12 -5.76 -11.20
C ARG A 821 9.37 -5.86 -12.07
N LEU A 822 9.20 -6.26 -13.32
CA LEU A 822 10.21 -6.10 -14.37
C LEU A 822 10.05 -4.73 -15.05
N PRO A 823 11.07 -3.86 -15.04
CA PRO A 823 10.98 -2.57 -15.71
C PRO A 823 10.87 -2.74 -17.22
N VAL A 824 9.97 -2.01 -17.85
CA VAL A 824 9.91 -1.92 -19.32
C VAL A 824 11.23 -1.29 -19.82
N PRO A 825 11.85 -1.79 -20.89
CA PRO A 825 13.02 -1.16 -21.47
C PRO A 825 12.77 0.25 -22.00
N GLY A 826 13.82 1.06 -22.02
CA GLY A 826 13.88 2.24 -22.87
C GLY A 826 14.42 1.85 -24.24
N ALA A 827 13.88 2.41 -25.32
CA ALA A 827 14.38 2.16 -26.67
C ALA A 827 14.17 3.33 -27.64
N LYS A 828 15.03 3.38 -28.66
CA LYS A 828 14.95 4.30 -29.81
C LYS A 828 15.44 3.62 -31.07
N VAL A 829 14.97 4.07 -32.24
CA VAL A 829 15.53 3.66 -33.53
C VAL A 829 16.45 4.77 -34.06
N VAL A 830 17.75 4.47 -34.19
CA VAL A 830 18.76 5.42 -34.68
C VAL A 830 19.46 4.83 -35.89
N GLY A 831 19.35 5.51 -37.04
CA GLY A 831 19.96 5.02 -38.29
C GLY A 831 19.46 3.64 -38.72
N GLY A 832 18.19 3.31 -38.45
CA GLY A 832 17.57 2.02 -38.75
C GLY A 832 17.96 0.88 -37.80
N LYS A 833 18.65 1.18 -36.70
CA LYS A 833 19.01 0.20 -35.67
C LYS A 833 18.27 0.47 -34.36
N LEU A 834 17.85 -0.60 -33.69
CA LEU A 834 17.29 -0.51 -32.35
C LEU A 834 18.41 -0.29 -31.35
N GLU A 835 18.32 0.79 -30.58
CA GLU A 835 19.08 0.98 -29.34
C GLU A 835 18.13 0.77 -28.17
N ALA A 836 18.57 0.00 -27.17
CA ALA A 836 17.79 -0.23 -25.96
C ALA A 836 18.66 -0.16 -24.70
N ASN A 837 18.05 0.28 -23.61
CA ASN A 837 18.60 0.31 -22.27
C ASN A 837 17.53 -0.05 -21.23
N ILE A 838 17.90 -0.12 -19.96
CA ILE A 838 16.99 -0.52 -18.88
C ILE A 838 17.40 0.09 -17.55
N ALA A 839 16.43 0.34 -16.66
CA ALA A 839 16.65 0.96 -15.36
C ALA A 839 17.56 0.13 -14.43
N LEU A 840 17.57 -1.20 -14.61
CA LEU A 840 18.36 -2.16 -13.83
C LEU A 840 19.28 -2.96 -14.77
N PRO A 841 20.47 -2.42 -15.12
CA PRO A 841 21.35 -3.05 -16.10
C PRO A 841 21.78 -4.46 -15.68
N GLY A 842 21.84 -5.37 -16.65
CA GLY A 842 22.06 -6.80 -16.44
C GLY A 842 20.81 -7.65 -16.73
N LEU A 843 19.62 -7.06 -16.64
CA LEU A 843 18.39 -7.70 -17.10
C LEU A 843 18.40 -7.92 -18.61
N GLY A 844 17.84 -9.04 -19.06
CA GLY A 844 17.67 -9.32 -20.47
C GLY A 844 16.62 -8.40 -21.10
N ILE A 845 16.88 -7.99 -22.34
CA ILE A 845 15.94 -7.23 -23.18
C ILE A 845 15.57 -8.09 -24.39
N GLU A 846 14.30 -8.10 -24.74
CA GLU A 846 13.79 -8.72 -25.96
C GLU A 846 13.01 -7.71 -26.79
N TYR A 847 13.05 -7.89 -28.10
CA TYR A 847 12.30 -7.09 -29.06
C TYR A 847 11.53 -7.97 -30.05
N SER A 848 10.48 -7.41 -30.64
CA SER A 848 9.68 -8.03 -31.69
C SER A 848 9.48 -7.04 -32.83
N VAL A 849 9.44 -7.55 -34.06
CA VAL A 849 9.20 -6.79 -35.31
C VAL A 849 7.97 -7.30 -36.07
N ASP A 850 7.15 -8.14 -35.42
CA ASP A 850 5.98 -8.81 -36.02
C ASP A 850 4.70 -8.67 -35.19
N GLY A 851 4.63 -7.61 -34.38
CA GLY A 851 3.50 -7.33 -33.50
C GLY A 851 3.44 -8.25 -32.27
N GLY A 852 4.60 -8.66 -31.75
CA GLY A 852 4.72 -9.40 -30.50
C GLY A 852 4.54 -10.92 -30.64
N LYS A 853 4.58 -11.46 -31.87
CA LYS A 853 4.39 -12.90 -32.12
C LYS A 853 5.68 -13.68 -31.93
N GLN A 854 6.82 -13.13 -32.34
CA GLN A 854 8.15 -13.68 -32.11
C GLN A 854 9.03 -12.65 -31.38
N TRP A 855 9.77 -13.14 -30.39
CA TRP A 855 10.65 -12.34 -29.54
C TRP A 855 12.11 -12.75 -29.75
N GLN A 856 12.97 -11.75 -29.89
CA GLN A 856 14.40 -11.92 -30.13
C GLN A 856 15.17 -11.20 -29.03
N ARG A 857 16.26 -11.81 -28.54
CA ARG A 857 17.13 -11.17 -27.55
C ARG A 857 17.87 -10.00 -28.17
N TYR A 858 17.84 -8.85 -27.50
CA TYR A 858 18.63 -7.68 -27.86
C TYR A 858 20.08 -7.85 -27.39
N ASP A 859 21.04 -7.52 -28.25
CA ASP A 859 22.47 -7.45 -27.94
C ASP A 859 23.00 -6.06 -28.27
N ALA A 860 23.40 -5.31 -27.24
CA ALA A 860 23.93 -3.95 -27.39
C ALA A 860 25.21 -3.89 -28.24
N LYS A 861 25.99 -4.99 -28.35
CA LYS A 861 27.19 -5.06 -29.20
C LYS A 861 26.87 -5.40 -30.66
N ALA A 862 25.67 -5.90 -30.92
CA ALA A 862 25.19 -6.29 -32.24
C ALA A 862 23.75 -5.79 -32.45
N GLN A 863 23.57 -4.47 -32.33
CA GLN A 863 22.26 -3.81 -32.45
C GLN A 863 21.51 -4.27 -33.72
N PRO A 864 20.25 -4.71 -33.59
CA PRO A 864 19.50 -5.25 -34.72
C PRO A 864 19.05 -4.12 -35.65
N THR A 865 19.06 -4.40 -36.96
CA THR A 865 18.43 -3.52 -37.95
C THR A 865 16.93 -3.77 -37.94
N VAL A 866 16.16 -2.71 -37.73
CA VAL A 866 14.70 -2.79 -37.57
C VAL A 866 14.02 -1.78 -38.48
N SER A 867 12.78 -2.08 -38.86
CA SER A 867 11.93 -1.19 -39.66
C SER A 867 10.47 -1.47 -39.34
N GLY A 868 9.64 -0.43 -39.31
CA GLY A 868 8.21 -0.57 -39.01
C GLY A 868 7.95 -0.76 -37.51
N ASP A 869 6.91 -1.52 -37.18
CA ASP A 869 6.44 -1.68 -35.81
C ASP A 869 7.43 -2.53 -34.98
N VAL A 870 8.11 -1.88 -34.04
CA VAL A 870 8.99 -2.54 -33.06
C VAL A 870 8.31 -2.54 -31.71
N GLN A 871 8.34 -3.67 -31.01
CA GLN A 871 7.88 -3.79 -29.63
C GLN A 871 9.03 -4.25 -28.74
N ILE A 872 9.01 -3.86 -27.47
CA ILE A 872 10.08 -4.18 -26.53
C ILE A 872 9.54 -4.65 -25.17
N ARG A 873 10.28 -5.56 -24.52
CA ARG A 873 10.05 -6.02 -23.15
C ARG A 873 11.37 -6.45 -22.49
N SER A 874 11.40 -6.50 -21.17
CA SER A 874 12.48 -7.14 -20.43
C SER A 874 12.08 -8.56 -20.01
N VAL A 875 13.06 -9.36 -19.63
CA VAL A 875 12.89 -10.75 -19.19
C VAL A 875 13.59 -10.98 -17.86
N SER A 876 12.98 -11.77 -16.97
CA SER A 876 13.59 -12.17 -15.69
C SER A 876 14.89 -12.96 -15.93
N PRO A 877 15.85 -12.92 -14.97
CA PRO A 877 17.08 -13.71 -15.07
C PRO A 877 16.86 -15.21 -15.33
N ASP A 878 15.79 -15.80 -14.81
CA ASP A 878 15.43 -17.20 -15.06
C ASP A 878 14.70 -17.48 -16.38
N GLY A 879 14.36 -16.44 -17.15
CA GLY A 879 13.71 -16.55 -18.47
C GLY A 879 12.22 -16.83 -18.45
N LYS A 880 11.55 -16.80 -17.29
CA LYS A 880 10.14 -17.22 -17.16
C LYS A 880 9.13 -16.08 -17.15
N ARG A 881 9.54 -14.88 -16.75
CA ARG A 881 8.66 -13.72 -16.57
C ARG A 881 9.11 -12.59 -17.49
N TYR A 882 8.17 -11.73 -17.87
CA TYR A 882 8.42 -10.63 -18.79
C TYR A 882 7.78 -9.35 -18.26
N SER A 883 8.36 -8.19 -18.57
CA SER A 883 7.64 -6.92 -18.39
C SER A 883 6.43 -6.86 -19.32
N ARG A 884 5.55 -5.88 -19.10
CA ARG A 884 4.59 -5.49 -20.14
C ARG A 884 5.33 -5.10 -21.43
N VAL A 885 4.61 -5.18 -22.54
CA VAL A 885 5.10 -4.89 -23.89
C VAL A 885 4.71 -3.46 -24.26
N GLU A 886 5.67 -2.68 -24.76
CA GLU A 886 5.40 -1.35 -25.30
C GLU A 886 5.94 -1.22 -26.74
N PRO A 887 5.23 -0.49 -27.62
CA PRO A 887 5.72 -0.17 -28.95
C PRO A 887 6.79 0.92 -28.90
N VAL A 888 7.81 0.80 -29.76
CA VAL A 888 8.84 1.81 -29.98
C VAL A 888 8.44 2.63 -31.21
N GLN A 889 8.39 3.95 -31.06
CA GLN A 889 8.14 4.87 -32.15
C GLN A 889 9.40 4.95 -33.04
N ALA A 890 9.19 4.80 -34.34
CA ALA A 890 10.23 4.77 -35.36
C ALA A 890 10.81 6.16 -35.69
#